data_AF-A0A0H3AJF6-F1
#
_entry.id   AF-A0A0H3AJF6-F1
#
_cell.length_a   1.000
_cell.length_b   1.000
_cell.length_c   1.000
_cell.angle_alpha   90.00
_cell.angle_beta   90.00
_cell.angle_gamma   90.00
#
_symmetry.space_group_name_H-M   'P 1'
#
loop_
_entity.id
_entity.type
_entity.pdbx_description
1 polymer ?
#
loop_
_entity_poly.entity_id
_entity_poly.type
_entity_poly.pdbx_seq_one_letter_code
_entity_poly.pdbx_strand_id
1 'polypeptide(L)'
;MSLTGELVFRTLLYGCLLNILIPSLVLALDKSMSIFYPLPIQEQGKVIVAQNLYLGSDGGIWVHDVHGKVMYFDGQNVLPRRGSVLPQLSSHIVYANSAFWAFEQHELFRTYPGGERELMLSLTPGTQIIQMGASNGMIWMVDGENFYSYEIRSGRVESLSLHELYQLNSASKVVINDAQFLVSKWALATNVGVYLSDEQGFAHVKNSGKHFIQKLYFSHKRRELLVGSKRGALVIDIENKRPPLDRIGSSHVLSIAETEKEYWIGTEDGLFVYSFITGKIVQLESNNQDGYALLGKKIYAMVNDFQGGMWIGTDKGIFYYSLFGQQFTRYPAQALSNDGSKTPIGKIAALNSDGDYLAITAQGLYNFNFSDELRKHLIYPGKVNDFVIAQEHLWIATEKGLVRYNLSRRSIDTPNLPLPLLQTAIQHLSLDSDGNLWGTSDYQIWSYSLSEKNYRDYGSEWMVKAFSPSRITLLAAVKDGIVIGTEHGAYSLLEKQIRFDFSSHRYGEILQVAEDSSGHIWLVGSYGVFQWRKDQPEAVTVELIEENIQPLCIAESKQGMWLISTKGISYYRNQELTKHFGAPYGLISNEFLSASCAVGEEQDNSSLIIGSQFGVVKTNTEELAVSNLPNIQVTFSQVSVNHTTKLLGYRMSEPLKIAYGDSISFQFGALPSSRSQSLEYKLNDEQQWQRFDWALLNFDQLLPGKYRLKVRSANPTQRYRTEALFDFEVLQPWYMTSIALVGYVLSVLGLLALALWWRTRMILAANRKLKAQVELKTSQLRHQSKIVLSNNHQLRKQLQLHHTILGNVLDNIDASLRHLSSYAKVRAWSEFEAPFNKVKQELAQLHFMHRGDEDESKYHDLHLLIESALKSWQEEYSKALIKLTYSGEPRFVEVRQFNLDVLFNAVLTDAIKRLYKHQELTIQLEVRNAQAVIVFSDFGAPIQNIDKTMVTLSGSSYPLEELVIRSGGVLHVLALKERNVIELAWPLATLPELETIHKPEEGEQAAKVGIDEVEKEWLSKVEKLIELHYSDPNFTTSTAAQALYVSERSLQRRFKAATGKTFKESLNEVRLEKACQSLLSGAKIAQVAFDCGFNDPSYFSQRFKHHFGLSPSQFIEDQEN
;
A
#
# COMPACT_ATOMS: atom_id res chain seq x y z
N MET A 1 -37.27 -43.47 -81.41
CA MET A 1 -37.60 -44.09 -80.11
C MET A 1 -36.28 -44.38 -79.37
N SER A 2 -35.50 -43.46 -78.80
CA SER A 2 -35.73 -42.13 -78.20
C SER A 2 -36.74 -42.13 -77.07
N LEU A 3 -36.39 -42.69 -75.90
CA LEU A 3 -37.01 -42.36 -74.59
C LEU A 3 -36.40 -43.20 -73.46
N THR A 4 -35.10 -43.08 -73.19
CA THR A 4 -34.54 -43.55 -71.89
C THR A 4 -33.23 -42.86 -71.49
N GLY A 5 -32.49 -42.25 -72.41
CA GLY A 5 -31.23 -41.55 -72.08
C GLY A 5 -31.39 -40.12 -71.57
N GLU A 6 -32.42 -39.40 -72.01
CA GLU A 6 -32.55 -37.95 -71.71
C GLU A 6 -33.19 -37.66 -70.35
N LEU A 7 -33.98 -38.61 -69.80
CA LEU A 7 -34.62 -38.41 -68.50
C LEU A 7 -33.65 -38.61 -67.34
N VAL A 8 -32.74 -39.60 -67.45
CA VAL A 8 -31.74 -39.89 -66.40
C VAL A 8 -30.64 -38.82 -66.38
N PHE A 9 -30.27 -38.28 -67.54
CA PHE A 9 -29.29 -37.19 -67.59
C PHE A 9 -29.90 -35.86 -67.10
N ARG A 10 -31.19 -35.59 -67.36
CA ARG A 10 -31.88 -34.41 -66.81
C ARG A 10 -32.19 -34.53 -65.32
N THR A 11 -32.48 -35.70 -64.77
CA THR A 11 -32.66 -35.86 -63.32
C THR A 11 -31.33 -35.81 -62.56
N LEU A 12 -30.23 -36.31 -63.14
CA LEU A 12 -28.88 -36.11 -62.58
C LEU A 12 -28.39 -34.66 -62.74
N LEU A 13 -28.72 -33.96 -63.84
CA LEU A 13 -28.42 -32.53 -63.95
C LEU A 13 -29.26 -31.69 -62.97
N TYR A 14 -30.54 -32.02 -62.75
CA TYR A 14 -31.35 -31.33 -61.75
C TYR A 14 -30.92 -31.66 -60.32
N GLY A 15 -30.42 -32.87 -60.05
CA GLY A 15 -29.83 -33.24 -58.75
C GLY A 15 -28.47 -32.59 -58.47
N CYS A 16 -27.68 -32.33 -59.51
CA CYS A 16 -26.40 -31.60 -59.39
C CYS A 16 -26.55 -30.07 -59.49
N LEU A 17 -27.58 -29.53 -60.15
CA LEU A 17 -27.87 -28.09 -60.19
C LEU A 17 -28.67 -27.60 -58.97
N LEU A 18 -29.40 -28.47 -58.25
CA LEU A 18 -29.99 -28.11 -56.95
C LEU A 18 -29.00 -28.15 -55.78
N ASN A 19 -27.84 -28.79 -55.93
CA ASN A 19 -26.82 -28.90 -54.87
C ASN A 19 -25.65 -27.89 -55.02
N ILE A 20 -25.79 -26.90 -55.91
CA ILE A 20 -24.81 -25.80 -56.08
C ILE A 20 -25.44 -24.44 -55.67
N LEU A 21 -26.66 -24.43 -55.13
CA LEU A 21 -27.34 -23.24 -54.63
C LEU A 21 -27.82 -23.43 -53.18
N ILE A 22 -26.88 -23.72 -52.27
CA ILE A 22 -27.09 -23.44 -50.85
C ILE A 22 -25.82 -22.75 -50.34
N PRO A 23 -25.73 -21.41 -50.39
CA PRO A 23 -24.98 -20.69 -49.38
C PRO A 23 -25.88 -20.62 -48.14
N SER A 24 -25.93 -21.71 -47.37
CA SER A 24 -26.39 -21.63 -45.99
C SER A 24 -25.31 -20.87 -45.21
N LEU A 25 -25.74 -19.83 -44.51
CA LEU A 25 -24.94 -18.76 -43.90
C LEU A 25 -24.44 -17.68 -44.87
N VAL A 26 -25.26 -16.63 -45.03
CA VAL A 26 -24.97 -15.22 -44.67
C VAL A 26 -26.18 -14.42 -45.14
N LEU A 27 -27.23 -14.43 -44.32
CA LEU A 27 -28.40 -13.57 -44.46
C LEU A 27 -28.71 -12.99 -43.08
N ALA A 28 -28.03 -11.91 -42.73
CA ALA A 28 -28.38 -11.10 -41.56
C ALA A 28 -27.88 -9.64 -41.64
N LEU A 29 -27.29 -9.19 -42.76
CA LEU A 29 -26.75 -7.83 -42.82
C LEU A 29 -27.76 -6.76 -43.26
N ASP A 30 -28.91 -7.14 -43.83
CA ASP A 30 -29.75 -6.15 -44.53
C ASP A 30 -30.68 -5.32 -43.62
N LYS A 31 -30.90 -5.66 -42.33
CA LYS A 31 -31.80 -4.89 -41.44
C LYS A 31 -31.50 -4.95 -39.93
N SER A 32 -30.35 -5.46 -39.48
CA SER A 32 -30.03 -5.53 -38.04
C SER A 32 -29.44 -4.21 -37.53
N MET A 33 -29.97 -3.68 -36.42
CA MET A 33 -29.41 -2.46 -35.82
C MET A 33 -27.98 -2.68 -35.32
N SER A 34 -27.07 -1.85 -35.80
CA SER A 34 -25.66 -1.86 -35.38
C SER A 34 -25.44 -1.04 -34.12
N ILE A 35 -24.54 -1.51 -33.26
CA ILE A 35 -24.15 -0.82 -32.01
C ILE A 35 -22.86 -0.05 -32.22
N PHE A 36 -22.88 1.21 -31.82
CA PHE A 36 -21.73 2.09 -31.81
C PHE A 36 -21.50 2.55 -30.37
N TYR A 37 -20.42 2.06 -29.76
CA TYR A 37 -20.07 2.40 -28.39
C TYR A 37 -19.42 3.78 -28.36
N PRO A 38 -20.00 4.80 -27.73
CA PRO A 38 -19.34 6.08 -27.55
C PRO A 38 -18.11 5.94 -26.63
N LEU A 39 -17.16 6.88 -26.71
CA LEU A 39 -16.09 6.92 -25.72
C LEU A 39 -16.68 7.15 -24.31
N PRO A 40 -16.10 6.57 -23.24
CA PRO A 40 -16.56 6.80 -21.87
C PRO A 40 -16.66 8.28 -21.46
N ILE A 41 -15.76 9.12 -21.98
CA ILE A 41 -15.78 10.56 -21.74
C ILE A 41 -16.93 11.29 -22.45
N GLN A 42 -17.44 10.76 -23.56
CA GLN A 42 -18.60 11.30 -24.27
C GLN A 42 -19.88 11.02 -23.49
N GLU A 43 -19.98 9.85 -22.84
CA GLU A 43 -21.08 9.54 -21.92
C GLU A 43 -21.12 10.54 -20.74
N GLN A 44 -19.97 11.10 -20.35
CA GLN A 44 -19.84 12.15 -19.34
C GLN A 44 -20.06 13.58 -19.88
N GLY A 45 -20.45 13.72 -21.16
CA GLY A 45 -20.77 15.00 -21.80
C GLY A 45 -19.59 15.72 -22.47
N LYS A 46 -18.39 15.12 -22.51
CA LYS A 46 -17.22 15.69 -23.23
C LYS A 46 -17.09 15.06 -24.61
N VAL A 47 -17.43 15.81 -25.64
CA VAL A 47 -17.33 15.36 -27.04
C VAL A 47 -15.99 15.79 -27.65
N ILE A 48 -15.27 14.84 -28.24
CA ILE A 48 -14.03 15.07 -29.01
C ILE A 48 -14.31 14.72 -30.46
N VAL A 49 -14.05 15.66 -31.38
CA VAL A 49 -14.29 15.46 -32.81
C VAL A 49 -12.96 15.16 -33.49
N ALA A 50 -12.70 13.88 -33.76
CA ALA A 50 -11.46 13.47 -34.42
C ALA A 50 -11.45 13.89 -35.90
N GLN A 51 -10.44 14.67 -36.29
CA GLN A 51 -10.09 14.88 -37.69
C GLN A 51 -9.36 13.67 -38.25
N ASN A 52 -8.41 13.11 -37.49
CA ASN A 52 -7.70 11.87 -37.82
C ASN A 52 -7.60 10.95 -36.60
N LEU A 53 -7.58 9.65 -36.86
CA LEU A 53 -7.36 8.60 -35.86
C LEU A 53 -6.16 7.76 -36.29
N TYR A 54 -5.24 7.48 -35.36
CA TYR A 54 -4.10 6.61 -35.60
C TYR A 54 -4.01 5.53 -34.53
N LEU A 55 -3.68 4.30 -34.93
CA LEU A 55 -3.45 3.19 -34.00
C LEU A 55 -2.05 3.34 -33.36
N GLY A 56 -1.96 3.25 -32.04
CA GLY A 56 -0.67 3.25 -31.34
C GLY A 56 0.08 1.93 -31.54
N SER A 57 1.41 1.99 -31.58
CA SER A 57 2.24 0.79 -31.82
C SER A 57 2.15 -0.25 -30.70
N ASP A 58 1.99 0.20 -29.46
CA ASP A 58 1.85 -0.65 -28.28
C ASP A 58 0.36 -0.79 -27.86
N GLY A 59 -0.55 -0.51 -28.79
CA GLY A 59 -1.99 -0.36 -28.57
C GLY A 59 -2.39 1.08 -28.27
N GLY A 60 -3.66 1.29 -27.95
CA GLY A 60 -4.23 2.64 -27.78
C GLY A 60 -4.53 3.33 -29.11
N ILE A 61 -5.15 4.51 -29.01
CA ILE A 61 -5.55 5.30 -30.18
C ILE A 61 -5.14 6.74 -29.99
N TRP A 62 -4.41 7.23 -30.98
CA TRP A 62 -4.10 8.64 -31.11
C TRP A 62 -5.25 9.35 -31.80
N VAL A 63 -5.78 10.34 -31.11
CA VAL A 63 -6.86 11.20 -31.57
C VAL A 63 -6.28 12.56 -31.92
N HIS A 64 -6.34 12.93 -33.19
CA HIS A 64 -6.05 14.28 -33.66
C HIS A 64 -7.37 15.02 -33.86
N ASP A 65 -7.65 15.96 -32.96
CA ASP A 65 -8.90 16.72 -32.90
C ASP A 65 -8.90 17.89 -33.91
N VAL A 66 -10.08 18.38 -34.29
CA VAL A 66 -10.27 19.51 -35.23
C VAL A 66 -9.60 20.82 -34.77
N HIS A 67 -9.28 20.93 -33.47
CA HIS A 67 -8.54 22.04 -32.90
C HIS A 67 -7.00 21.88 -32.98
N GLY A 68 -6.50 20.85 -33.67
CA GLY A 68 -5.08 20.57 -33.82
C GLY A 68 -4.42 19.90 -32.61
N LYS A 69 -5.21 19.48 -31.61
CA LYS A 69 -4.71 18.80 -30.40
C LYS A 69 -4.52 17.32 -30.69
N VAL A 70 -3.44 16.75 -30.14
CA VAL A 70 -3.18 15.31 -30.16
C VAL A 70 -3.39 14.76 -28.77
N MET A 71 -4.24 13.74 -28.67
CA MET A 71 -4.57 13.03 -27.44
C MET A 71 -4.41 11.53 -27.65
N TYR A 72 -4.24 10.79 -26.57
CA TYR A 72 -4.14 9.34 -26.52
C TYR A 72 -5.32 8.77 -25.75
N PHE A 73 -6.05 7.85 -26.36
CA PHE A 73 -7.10 7.10 -25.70
C PHE A 73 -6.61 5.68 -25.43
N ASP A 74 -6.64 5.29 -24.15
CA ASP A 74 -6.09 4.01 -23.69
C ASP A 74 -7.15 2.91 -23.47
N GLY A 75 -8.42 3.22 -23.79
CA GLY A 75 -9.57 2.35 -23.53
C GLY A 75 -10.48 2.87 -22.42
N GLN A 76 -9.94 3.62 -21.45
CA GLN A 76 -10.74 4.18 -20.36
C GLN A 76 -10.58 5.70 -20.24
N ASN A 77 -9.36 6.19 -20.42
CA ASN A 77 -8.96 7.56 -20.19
C ASN A 77 -8.45 8.19 -21.48
N VAL A 78 -8.69 9.50 -21.60
CA VAL A 78 -8.03 10.34 -22.61
C VAL A 78 -6.89 11.10 -21.96
N LEU A 79 -5.70 10.95 -22.52
CA LEU A 79 -4.45 11.50 -22.03
C LEU A 79 -3.82 12.46 -23.06
N PRO A 80 -3.21 13.58 -22.64
CA PRO A 80 -3.21 14.10 -21.28
C PRO A 80 -4.61 14.59 -20.90
N ARG A 81 -4.91 14.63 -19.59
CA ARG A 81 -6.22 15.11 -19.09
C ARG A 81 -6.54 16.55 -19.50
N ARG A 82 -5.52 17.35 -19.80
CA ARG A 82 -5.62 18.72 -20.32
C ARG A 82 -4.48 18.98 -21.30
N GLY A 83 -4.76 19.75 -22.35
CA GLY A 83 -3.77 20.15 -23.34
C GLY A 83 -3.66 19.18 -24.52
N SER A 84 -2.46 19.08 -25.07
CA SER A 84 -2.10 18.23 -26.20
C SER A 84 -0.78 17.53 -25.86
N VAL A 85 -0.56 16.34 -26.40
CA VAL A 85 0.70 15.61 -26.29
C VAL A 85 1.83 16.36 -27.00
N LEU A 86 1.50 16.93 -28.16
CA LEU A 86 2.42 17.80 -28.88
C LEU A 86 2.33 19.22 -28.32
N PRO A 87 3.48 19.88 -28.08
CA PRO A 87 3.51 21.25 -27.55
C PRO A 87 2.95 22.28 -28.53
N GLN A 88 3.06 22.00 -29.83
CA GLN A 88 2.59 22.86 -30.91
C GLN A 88 1.40 22.24 -31.60
N LEU A 89 0.34 23.03 -31.79
CA LEU A 89 -0.86 22.62 -32.51
C LEU A 89 -0.61 22.75 -34.01
N SER A 90 -0.75 21.65 -34.74
CA SER A 90 -0.66 21.64 -36.20
C SER A 90 -1.89 20.96 -36.79
N SER A 91 -2.37 21.49 -37.92
CA SER A 91 -3.42 20.86 -38.73
C SER A 91 -2.89 19.74 -39.61
N HIS A 92 -1.57 19.70 -39.87
CA HIS A 92 -0.90 18.71 -40.70
C HIS A 92 0.07 17.92 -39.83
N ILE A 93 -0.42 16.78 -39.34
CA ILE A 93 0.34 15.84 -38.50
C ILE A 93 0.13 14.46 -39.07
N VAL A 94 1.21 13.68 -39.14
CA VAL A 94 1.20 12.30 -39.60
C VAL A 94 1.80 11.42 -38.51
N TYR A 95 1.15 10.32 -38.17
CA TYR A 95 1.72 9.33 -37.25
C TYR A 95 2.29 8.16 -38.05
N ALA A 96 3.59 7.92 -37.92
CA ALA A 96 4.28 6.83 -38.61
C ALA A 96 5.50 6.36 -37.80
N ASN A 97 5.73 5.05 -37.77
CA ASN A 97 6.82 4.41 -37.00
C ASN A 97 6.90 4.90 -35.55
N SER A 98 5.76 4.94 -34.86
CA SER A 98 5.64 5.32 -33.45
C SER A 98 5.99 6.78 -33.11
N ALA A 99 6.10 7.65 -34.11
CA ALA A 99 6.38 9.07 -33.92
C ALA A 99 5.41 9.95 -34.72
N PHE A 100 5.23 11.19 -34.24
CA PHE A 100 4.50 12.23 -34.94
C PHE A 100 5.44 13.02 -35.84
N TRP A 101 5.02 13.21 -37.08
CA TRP A 101 5.73 13.95 -38.09
C TRP A 101 4.94 15.19 -38.43
N ALA A 102 5.59 16.33 -38.33
CA ALA A 102 5.00 17.63 -38.63
C ALA A 102 6.02 18.44 -39.43
N PHE A 103 5.52 19.15 -40.43
CA PHE A 103 6.31 20.09 -41.19
C PHE A 103 6.05 21.50 -40.67
N GLU A 104 7.11 22.21 -40.29
CA GLU A 104 7.03 23.57 -39.77
C GLU A 104 7.97 24.48 -40.56
N GLN A 105 7.40 25.53 -41.15
CA GLN A 105 8.09 26.46 -42.05
C GLN A 105 8.71 25.75 -43.27
N HIS A 106 9.97 25.30 -43.18
CA HIS A 106 10.71 24.59 -44.22
C HIS A 106 11.38 23.32 -43.68
N GLU A 107 11.05 22.91 -42.45
CA GLU A 107 11.70 21.85 -41.71
C GLU A 107 10.72 20.74 -41.33
N LEU A 108 11.12 19.49 -41.56
CA LEU A 108 10.39 18.30 -41.14
C LEU A 108 10.90 17.83 -39.78
N PHE A 109 10.00 17.82 -38.80
CA PHE A 109 10.29 17.36 -37.45
C PHE A 109 9.66 15.99 -37.19
N ARG A 110 10.42 15.17 -36.45
CA ARG A 110 9.94 13.94 -35.81
C ARG A 110 9.81 14.20 -34.33
N THR A 111 8.62 14.02 -33.78
CA THR A 111 8.33 14.18 -32.34
C THR A 111 7.82 12.87 -31.77
N TYR A 112 8.53 12.32 -30.80
CA TYR A 112 8.05 11.17 -30.06
C TYR A 112 6.96 11.59 -29.05
N PRO A 113 6.01 10.71 -28.71
CA PRO A 113 4.98 11.00 -27.70
C PRO A 113 5.51 11.45 -26.33
N GLY A 114 6.77 11.12 -25.99
CA GLY A 114 7.46 11.57 -24.77
C GLY A 114 7.99 13.01 -24.81
N GLY A 115 7.83 13.73 -25.94
CA GLY A 115 8.19 15.14 -26.09
C GLY A 115 9.57 15.40 -26.72
N GLU A 116 10.36 14.36 -26.98
CA GLU A 116 11.61 14.49 -27.73
C GLU A 116 11.31 14.85 -29.19
N ARG A 117 11.85 15.98 -29.65
CA ARG A 117 11.65 16.53 -30.99
C ARG A 117 12.99 16.61 -31.71
N GLU A 118 13.05 16.02 -32.90
CA GLU A 118 14.24 15.92 -33.73
C GLU A 118 13.98 16.51 -35.12
N LEU A 119 14.95 17.26 -35.65
CA LEU A 119 14.92 17.75 -37.02
C LEU A 119 15.41 16.64 -37.96
N MET A 120 14.59 16.26 -38.94
CA MET A 120 14.88 15.15 -39.85
C MET A 120 15.30 15.62 -41.25
N LEU A 121 14.70 16.70 -41.72
CA LEU A 121 14.96 17.27 -43.04
C LEU A 121 14.72 18.77 -43.00
N SER A 122 15.56 19.54 -43.69
CA SER A 122 15.33 20.95 -43.99
C SER A 122 15.30 21.11 -45.50
N LEU A 123 14.18 21.63 -46.02
CA LEU A 123 14.00 21.96 -47.44
C LEU A 123 14.46 23.40 -47.69
N THR A 124 14.53 23.80 -48.96
CA THR A 124 14.90 25.17 -49.32
C THR A 124 14.00 26.21 -48.63
N PRO A 125 14.56 27.25 -48.00
CA PRO A 125 13.77 28.30 -47.34
C PRO A 125 12.77 28.93 -48.31
N GLY A 126 11.51 29.07 -47.88
CA GLY A 126 10.41 29.58 -48.70
C GLY A 126 9.49 28.49 -49.29
N THR A 127 9.88 27.22 -49.19
CA THR A 127 8.97 26.09 -49.47
C THR A 127 7.82 26.09 -48.46
N GLN A 128 6.58 25.97 -48.95
CA GLN A 128 5.39 25.82 -48.11
C GLN A 128 4.72 24.50 -48.46
N ILE A 129 4.72 23.56 -47.52
CA ILE A 129 4.05 22.28 -47.68
C ILE A 129 2.55 22.50 -47.52
N ILE A 130 1.79 22.09 -48.54
CA ILE A 130 0.33 22.23 -48.60
C ILE A 130 -0.33 21.01 -47.96
N GLN A 131 0.24 19.84 -48.20
CA GLN A 131 -0.31 18.57 -47.74
C GLN A 131 0.81 17.57 -47.48
N MET A 132 0.59 16.71 -46.48
CA MET A 132 1.48 15.61 -46.15
C MET A 132 0.70 14.37 -45.74
N GLY A 133 1.33 13.22 -45.84
CA GLY A 133 0.78 11.94 -45.39
C GLY A 133 1.88 10.89 -45.23
N ALA A 134 1.48 9.70 -44.79
CA ALA A 134 2.36 8.54 -44.76
C ALA A 134 1.73 7.36 -45.50
N SER A 135 2.58 6.58 -46.14
CA SER A 135 2.19 5.32 -46.76
C SER A 135 3.38 4.36 -46.75
N ASN A 136 3.19 3.15 -46.23
CA ASN A 136 4.18 2.06 -46.20
C ASN A 136 5.61 2.47 -45.79
N GLY A 137 5.76 3.20 -44.67
CA GLY A 137 7.07 3.63 -44.17
C GLY A 137 7.71 4.81 -44.90
N MET A 138 7.00 5.41 -45.85
CA MET A 138 7.36 6.64 -46.56
C MET A 138 6.49 7.79 -46.06
N ILE A 139 7.09 8.97 -45.92
CA ILE A 139 6.36 10.22 -45.69
C ILE A 139 6.37 10.99 -47.00
N TRP A 140 5.20 11.37 -47.47
CA TRP A 140 5.08 12.20 -48.66
C TRP A 140 4.66 13.61 -48.27
N MET A 141 5.18 14.58 -49.01
CA MET A 141 4.92 16.00 -48.80
C MET A 141 4.77 16.66 -50.17
N VAL A 142 3.87 17.62 -50.28
CA VAL A 142 3.63 18.32 -51.54
C VAL A 142 3.80 19.81 -51.32
N ASP A 143 4.68 20.42 -52.10
CA ASP A 143 4.67 21.86 -52.32
C ASP A 143 3.86 22.18 -53.59
N GLY A 144 3.68 23.46 -53.92
CA GLY A 144 2.90 23.84 -55.12
C GLY A 144 3.43 23.30 -56.45
N GLU A 145 4.69 22.86 -56.51
CA GLU A 145 5.45 22.52 -57.73
C GLU A 145 6.02 21.09 -57.75
N ASN A 146 6.26 20.48 -56.59
CA ASN A 146 6.99 19.24 -56.38
C ASN A 146 6.28 18.33 -55.37
N PHE A 147 6.39 17.03 -55.63
CA PHE A 147 6.04 15.95 -54.72
C PHE A 147 7.32 15.38 -54.13
N TYR A 148 7.47 15.45 -52.81
CA TYR A 148 8.59 14.88 -52.07
C TYR A 148 8.18 13.57 -51.42
N SER A 149 9.06 12.58 -51.44
CA SER A 149 8.95 11.37 -50.63
C SER A 149 10.21 11.15 -49.81
N TYR A 150 10.01 10.97 -48.50
CA TYR A 150 11.04 10.73 -47.50
C TYR A 150 10.92 9.31 -46.97
N GLU A 151 11.96 8.50 -47.12
CA GLU A 151 12.01 7.14 -46.59
C GLU A 151 12.48 7.13 -45.14
N ILE A 152 11.62 6.68 -44.20
CA ILE A 152 11.90 6.80 -42.75
C ILE A 152 13.13 5.98 -42.32
N ARG A 153 13.41 4.85 -42.98
CA ARG A 153 14.52 3.95 -42.61
C ARG A 153 15.88 4.40 -43.13
N SER A 154 15.94 4.82 -44.40
CA SER A 154 17.19 5.21 -45.06
C SER A 154 17.50 6.70 -44.89
N GLY A 155 16.50 7.52 -44.60
CA GLY A 155 16.59 8.98 -44.61
C GLY A 155 16.69 9.58 -46.02
N ARG A 156 16.52 8.77 -47.08
CA ARG A 156 16.58 9.24 -48.47
C ARG A 156 15.36 10.08 -48.81
N VAL A 157 15.60 11.21 -49.48
CA VAL A 157 14.58 12.08 -50.07
C VAL A 157 14.59 11.90 -51.58
N GLU A 158 13.42 11.75 -52.16
CA GLU A 158 13.20 11.84 -53.60
C GLU A 158 12.20 12.96 -53.89
N SER A 159 12.37 13.64 -55.02
CA SER A 159 11.49 14.71 -55.47
C SER A 159 11.05 14.46 -56.90
N LEU A 160 9.76 14.56 -57.16
CA LEU A 160 9.13 14.45 -58.48
C LEU A 160 8.47 15.78 -58.83
N SER A 161 8.71 16.29 -60.04
CA SER A 161 8.09 17.55 -60.49
C SER A 161 6.61 17.33 -60.85
N LEU A 162 5.75 18.26 -60.44
CA LEU A 162 4.33 18.27 -60.79
C LEU A 162 4.04 18.98 -62.11
N HIS A 163 5.04 19.61 -62.73
CA HIS A 163 4.85 20.42 -63.95
C HIS A 163 4.17 19.63 -65.09
N GLU A 164 4.56 18.37 -65.29
CA GLU A 164 3.99 17.49 -66.30
C GLU A 164 2.51 17.15 -66.04
N LEU A 165 2.11 17.07 -64.77
CA LEU A 165 0.72 16.81 -64.37
C LEU A 165 -0.21 17.97 -64.75
N TYR A 166 0.31 19.22 -64.69
CA TYR A 166 -0.42 20.41 -65.15
C TYR A 166 -0.57 20.43 -66.68
N GLN A 167 0.51 20.07 -67.42
CA GLN A 167 0.48 20.05 -68.89
C GLN A 167 -0.52 19.02 -69.44
N LEU A 168 -0.63 17.84 -68.81
CA LEU A 168 -1.51 16.75 -69.25
C LEU A 168 -3.02 17.03 -69.07
N ASN A 169 -3.39 17.92 -68.13
CA ASN A 169 -4.79 18.07 -67.71
C ASN A 169 -5.50 19.34 -68.20
N SER A 170 -4.81 20.28 -68.85
CA SER A 170 -5.39 21.60 -69.21
C SER A 170 -6.01 22.36 -68.03
N ALA A 171 -5.72 21.94 -66.78
CA ALA A 171 -6.25 22.53 -65.56
C ALA A 171 -5.29 23.61 -65.06
N SER A 172 -5.83 24.76 -64.63
CA SER A 172 -5.01 25.88 -64.13
C SER A 172 -4.23 25.54 -62.87
N LYS A 173 -4.75 24.62 -62.04
CA LYS A 173 -4.04 24.08 -60.88
C LYS A 173 -4.50 22.65 -60.54
N VAL A 174 -3.58 21.70 -60.51
CA VAL A 174 -3.73 20.36 -59.93
C VAL A 174 -3.43 20.45 -58.44
N VAL A 175 -4.34 19.91 -57.60
CA VAL A 175 -4.13 19.80 -56.15
C VAL A 175 -4.07 18.32 -55.79
N ILE A 176 -3.04 17.93 -55.04
CA ILE A 176 -2.89 16.56 -54.51
C ILE A 176 -3.56 16.51 -53.14
N ASN A 177 -4.59 15.68 -53.02
CA ASN A 177 -5.36 15.55 -51.77
C ASN A 177 -4.82 14.41 -50.89
N ASP A 178 -4.41 13.31 -51.50
CA ASP A 178 -3.91 12.11 -50.84
C ASP A 178 -2.93 11.38 -51.74
N ALA A 179 -2.04 10.57 -51.16
CA ALA A 179 -1.12 9.74 -51.91
C ALA A 179 -0.85 8.41 -51.20
N GLN A 180 -0.76 7.33 -51.98
CA GLN A 180 -0.49 5.99 -51.50
C GLN A 180 0.69 5.37 -52.25
N PHE A 181 1.61 4.78 -51.51
CA PHE A 181 2.73 4.04 -52.07
C PHE A 181 2.32 2.59 -52.29
N LEU A 182 2.30 2.15 -53.55
CA LEU A 182 1.75 0.86 -53.96
C LEU A 182 2.72 -0.30 -53.68
N VAL A 183 3.65 -0.52 -54.61
CA VAL A 183 4.71 -1.54 -54.52
C VAL A 183 6.04 -0.89 -54.91
N SER A 184 6.06 -0.20 -56.05
CA SER A 184 7.21 0.57 -56.54
C SER A 184 6.85 1.97 -57.06
N LYS A 185 5.56 2.33 -57.01
CA LYS A 185 5.02 3.54 -57.62
C LYS A 185 4.09 4.25 -56.64
N TRP A 186 4.05 5.57 -56.71
CA TRP A 186 3.12 6.43 -56.01
C TRP A 186 1.82 6.55 -56.80
N ALA A 187 0.69 6.34 -56.12
CA ALA A 187 -0.63 6.72 -56.59
C ALA A 187 -1.02 8.06 -55.96
N LEU A 188 -1.28 9.07 -56.79
CA LEU A 188 -1.69 10.40 -56.37
C LEU A 188 -3.20 10.60 -56.62
N ALA A 189 -3.92 11.03 -55.59
CA ALA A 189 -5.28 11.53 -55.72
C ALA A 189 -5.25 13.02 -56.02
N THR A 190 -5.86 13.38 -57.14
CA THR A 190 -5.94 14.77 -57.58
C THR A 190 -7.38 15.22 -57.76
N ASN A 191 -7.57 16.53 -57.96
CA ASN A 191 -8.85 17.09 -58.40
C ASN A 191 -9.30 16.63 -59.80
N VAL A 192 -8.44 15.99 -60.60
CA VAL A 192 -8.71 15.57 -62.00
C VAL A 192 -8.55 14.05 -62.20
N GLY A 193 -8.51 13.26 -61.13
CA GLY A 193 -8.42 11.79 -61.19
C GLY A 193 -7.21 11.23 -60.46
N VAL A 194 -6.93 9.94 -60.67
CA VAL A 194 -5.78 9.24 -60.07
C VAL A 194 -4.61 9.16 -61.06
N TYR A 195 -3.40 9.43 -60.56
CA TYR A 195 -2.16 9.37 -61.34
C TYR A 195 -1.16 8.43 -60.68
N LEU A 196 -0.44 7.66 -61.49
CA LEU A 196 0.63 6.77 -61.04
C LEU A 196 1.98 7.36 -61.42
N SER A 197 2.95 7.36 -60.51
CA SER A 197 4.32 7.76 -60.81
C SER A 197 4.98 6.76 -61.75
N ASP A 198 5.75 7.25 -62.72
CA ASP A 198 6.56 6.46 -63.65
C ASP A 198 7.97 7.07 -63.79
N GLU A 199 8.89 6.37 -64.48
CA GLU A 199 10.31 6.80 -64.58
C GLU A 199 10.52 8.21 -65.14
N GLN A 200 9.54 8.72 -65.90
CA GLN A 200 9.60 10.03 -66.56
C GLN A 200 8.41 10.95 -66.21
N GLY A 201 7.60 10.65 -65.19
CA GLY A 201 6.44 11.49 -64.89
C GLY A 201 5.24 10.82 -64.20
N PHE A 202 4.02 11.24 -64.59
CA PHE A 202 2.77 10.74 -64.06
C PHE A 202 1.81 10.22 -65.15
N ALA A 203 1.33 8.99 -65.00
CA ALA A 203 0.37 8.36 -65.91
C ALA A 203 -1.05 8.32 -65.33
N HIS A 204 -2.07 8.75 -66.09
CA HIS A 204 -3.47 8.74 -65.65
C HIS A 204 -4.06 7.33 -65.60
N VAL A 205 -4.72 6.99 -64.49
CA VAL A 205 -5.51 5.76 -64.35
C VAL A 205 -6.89 5.97 -64.97
N LYS A 206 -7.07 5.54 -66.23
CA LYS A 206 -8.33 5.75 -66.98
C LYS A 206 -9.59 5.32 -66.23
N ASN A 207 -9.55 4.19 -65.53
CA ASN A 207 -10.68 3.65 -64.76
C ASN A 207 -11.10 4.53 -63.57
N SER A 208 -10.22 5.43 -63.10
CA SER A 208 -10.55 6.39 -62.03
C SER A 208 -11.43 7.56 -62.53
N GLY A 209 -11.57 7.72 -63.85
CA GLY A 209 -12.24 8.87 -64.45
C GLY A 209 -11.47 10.19 -64.25
N LYS A 210 -12.15 11.30 -64.57
CA LYS A 210 -11.64 12.67 -64.41
C LYS A 210 -12.43 13.41 -63.32
N HIS A 211 -12.50 12.81 -62.13
CA HIS A 211 -13.31 13.33 -61.04
C HIS A 211 -12.42 13.75 -59.88
N PHE A 212 -12.94 14.61 -59.02
CA PHE A 212 -12.24 15.00 -57.81
C PHE A 212 -12.12 13.81 -56.86
N ILE A 213 -10.89 13.39 -56.60
CA ILE A 213 -10.56 12.28 -55.71
C ILE A 213 -10.10 12.84 -54.38
N GLN A 214 -10.80 12.48 -53.31
CA GLN A 214 -10.52 12.96 -51.96
C GLN A 214 -9.51 12.05 -51.24
N LYS A 215 -9.70 10.73 -51.34
CA LYS A 215 -8.98 9.75 -50.52
C LYS A 215 -8.55 8.54 -51.35
N LEU A 216 -7.36 8.00 -51.06
CA LEU A 216 -6.88 6.75 -51.62
C LEU A 216 -6.58 5.76 -50.51
N TYR A 217 -6.89 4.50 -50.77
CA TYR A 217 -6.49 3.39 -49.91
C TYR A 217 -6.01 2.23 -50.78
N PHE A 218 -4.85 1.68 -50.49
CA PHE A 218 -4.31 0.53 -51.22
C PHE A 218 -4.29 -0.70 -50.32
N SER A 219 -5.00 -1.74 -50.73
CA SER A 219 -4.92 -3.04 -50.07
C SER A 219 -3.70 -3.80 -50.59
N HIS A 220 -2.66 -3.90 -49.78
CA HIS A 220 -1.48 -4.70 -50.13
C HIS A 220 -1.81 -6.21 -50.23
N LYS A 221 -2.82 -6.68 -49.48
CA LYS A 221 -3.27 -8.08 -49.49
C LYS A 221 -3.94 -8.46 -50.80
N ARG A 222 -4.80 -7.57 -51.32
CA ARG A 222 -5.62 -7.83 -52.52
C ARG A 222 -5.07 -7.17 -53.79
N ARG A 223 -4.06 -6.30 -53.63
CA ARG A 223 -3.47 -5.47 -54.70
C ARG A 223 -4.50 -4.59 -55.42
N GLU A 224 -5.53 -4.18 -54.69
CA GLU A 224 -6.63 -3.33 -55.15
C GLU A 224 -6.44 -1.90 -54.63
N LEU A 225 -6.71 -0.91 -55.48
CA LEU A 225 -6.73 0.51 -55.14
C LEU A 225 -8.17 0.98 -54.98
N LEU A 226 -8.50 1.43 -53.79
CA LEU A 226 -9.76 2.09 -53.49
C LEU A 226 -9.63 3.59 -53.70
N VAL A 227 -10.54 4.12 -54.49
CA VAL A 227 -10.58 5.52 -54.91
C VAL A 227 -11.84 6.17 -54.37
N GLY A 228 -11.69 7.01 -53.35
CA GLY A 228 -12.78 7.79 -52.76
C GLY A 228 -12.96 9.11 -53.51
N SER A 229 -14.12 9.29 -54.15
CA SER A 229 -14.47 10.51 -54.88
C SER A 229 -15.59 11.30 -54.19
N LYS A 230 -15.93 12.48 -54.73
CA LYS A 230 -17.12 13.24 -54.30
C LYS A 230 -18.45 12.53 -54.54
N ARG A 231 -18.46 11.43 -55.30
CA ARG A 231 -19.68 10.75 -55.78
C ARG A 231 -19.74 9.28 -55.36
N GLY A 232 -18.95 8.85 -54.38
CA GLY A 232 -18.80 7.47 -53.94
C GLY A 232 -17.38 6.90 -54.12
N ALA A 233 -17.18 5.67 -53.65
CA ALA A 233 -15.92 4.93 -53.75
C ALA A 233 -15.92 3.96 -54.94
N LEU A 234 -14.74 3.77 -55.54
CA LEU A 234 -14.50 2.84 -56.63
C LEU A 234 -13.36 1.89 -56.25
N VAL A 235 -13.53 0.60 -56.52
CA VAL A 235 -12.47 -0.41 -56.39
C VAL A 235 -11.83 -0.60 -57.75
N ILE A 236 -10.53 -0.36 -57.85
CA ILE A 236 -9.76 -0.46 -59.09
C ILE A 236 -8.66 -1.51 -58.89
N ASP A 237 -8.68 -2.55 -59.71
CA ASP A 237 -7.55 -3.47 -59.85
C ASP A 237 -6.49 -2.81 -60.74
N ILE A 238 -5.26 -2.69 -60.22
CA ILE A 238 -4.14 -2.02 -60.91
C ILE A 238 -3.52 -2.94 -61.96
N GLU A 239 -3.56 -4.26 -61.74
CA GLU A 239 -2.91 -5.25 -62.60
C GLU A 239 -3.87 -5.78 -63.67
N ASN A 240 -5.10 -6.11 -63.28
CA ASN A 240 -6.13 -6.49 -64.25
C ASN A 240 -6.93 -5.27 -64.66
N LYS A 241 -6.95 -4.96 -65.96
CA LYS A 241 -7.85 -3.97 -66.58
C LYS A 241 -9.32 -4.42 -66.56
N ARG A 242 -9.79 -5.00 -65.46
CA ARG A 242 -11.22 -5.26 -65.25
C ARG A 242 -11.94 -3.91 -65.14
N PRO A 243 -13.14 -3.76 -65.71
CA PRO A 243 -13.96 -2.59 -65.44
C PRO A 243 -14.17 -2.48 -63.93
N PRO A 244 -14.18 -1.26 -63.35
CA PRO A 244 -14.38 -1.08 -61.92
C PRO A 244 -15.70 -1.73 -61.50
N LEU A 245 -15.70 -2.43 -60.35
CA LEU A 245 -16.92 -2.94 -59.73
C LEU A 245 -17.86 -1.77 -59.36
N ASP A 246 -19.13 -2.11 -59.13
CA ASP A 246 -20.20 -1.18 -58.77
C ASP A 246 -19.75 -0.14 -57.73
N ARG A 247 -20.21 1.10 -57.94
CA ARG A 247 -19.83 2.22 -57.10
C ARG A 247 -20.39 2.05 -55.68
N ILE A 248 -19.53 2.18 -54.68
CA ILE A 248 -19.91 2.02 -53.29
C ILE A 248 -20.34 3.38 -52.73
N GLY A 249 -21.64 3.51 -52.46
CA GLY A 249 -22.28 4.74 -52.02
C GLY A 249 -22.35 5.81 -53.12
N SER A 250 -23.08 6.89 -52.85
CA SER A 250 -23.29 8.01 -53.78
C SER A 250 -22.75 9.36 -53.28
N SER A 251 -22.24 9.41 -52.06
CA SER A 251 -21.83 10.64 -51.36
C SER A 251 -20.31 10.86 -51.36
N HIS A 252 -19.87 12.00 -50.83
CA HIS A 252 -18.45 12.36 -50.74
C HIS A 252 -17.72 11.45 -49.74
N VAL A 253 -16.70 10.73 -50.22
CA VAL A 253 -15.90 9.80 -49.40
C VAL A 253 -14.80 10.56 -48.66
N LEU A 254 -14.79 10.46 -47.33
CA LEU A 254 -13.84 11.16 -46.45
C LEU A 254 -12.77 10.21 -45.90
N SER A 255 -13.15 8.97 -45.57
CA SER A 255 -12.26 7.99 -44.96
C SER A 255 -12.53 6.58 -45.49
N ILE A 256 -11.49 5.74 -45.52
CA ILE A 256 -11.56 4.36 -46.00
C ILE A 256 -10.70 3.50 -45.06
N ALA A 257 -11.22 2.35 -44.64
CA ALA A 257 -10.51 1.37 -43.84
C ALA A 257 -10.79 -0.06 -44.36
N GLU A 258 -9.86 -0.98 -44.12
CA GLU A 258 -9.96 -2.40 -44.53
C GLU A 258 -10.02 -3.30 -43.30
N THR A 259 -10.93 -4.28 -43.33
CA THR A 259 -10.95 -5.43 -42.42
C THR A 259 -10.57 -6.69 -43.18
N GLU A 260 -10.54 -7.85 -42.51
CA GLU A 260 -10.21 -9.12 -43.17
C GLU A 260 -11.25 -9.56 -44.22
N LYS A 261 -12.47 -9.02 -44.17
CA LYS A 261 -13.60 -9.47 -44.99
C LYS A 261 -14.27 -8.34 -45.79
N GLU A 262 -14.03 -7.08 -45.41
CA GLU A 262 -14.83 -5.94 -45.86
C GLU A 262 -13.99 -4.66 -46.06
N TYR A 263 -14.46 -3.79 -46.94
CA TYR A 263 -14.05 -2.39 -47.02
C TYR A 263 -15.09 -1.50 -46.35
N TRP A 264 -14.61 -0.64 -45.45
CA TRP A 264 -15.40 0.31 -44.70
C TRP A 264 -15.17 1.70 -45.29
N ILE A 265 -16.24 2.38 -45.70
CA ILE A 265 -16.20 3.64 -46.44
C ILE A 265 -17.05 4.68 -45.72
N GLY A 266 -16.35 5.66 -45.15
CA GLY A 266 -16.93 6.76 -44.43
C GLY A 266 -17.24 7.91 -45.39
N THR A 267 -18.50 8.34 -45.42
CA THR A 267 -18.97 9.41 -46.32
C THR A 267 -19.54 10.59 -45.53
N GLU A 268 -19.95 11.64 -46.23
CA GLU A 268 -20.72 12.74 -45.62
C GLU A 268 -22.15 12.33 -45.21
N ASP A 269 -22.68 11.26 -45.80
CA ASP A 269 -24.05 10.76 -45.57
C ASP A 269 -24.08 9.43 -44.79
N GLY A 270 -23.02 9.15 -44.01
CA GLY A 270 -22.92 7.97 -43.15
C GLY A 270 -21.89 6.95 -43.63
N LEU A 271 -22.07 5.71 -43.18
CA LEU A 271 -21.08 4.65 -43.26
C LEU A 271 -21.56 3.50 -44.15
N PHE A 272 -20.75 3.14 -45.13
CA PHE A 272 -21.01 2.02 -46.04
C PHE A 272 -19.97 0.92 -45.83
N VAL A 273 -20.44 -0.33 -45.87
CA VAL A 273 -19.60 -1.52 -45.79
C VAL A 273 -19.79 -2.32 -47.06
N TYR A 274 -18.67 -2.65 -47.71
CA TYR A 274 -18.63 -3.50 -48.88
C TYR A 274 -17.94 -4.81 -48.52
N SER A 275 -18.68 -5.90 -48.54
CA SER A 275 -18.15 -7.25 -48.31
C SER A 275 -17.58 -7.80 -49.61
N PHE A 276 -16.28 -8.05 -49.66
CA PHE A 276 -15.68 -8.67 -50.83
C PHE A 276 -15.83 -10.19 -50.87
N ILE A 277 -16.40 -10.81 -49.83
CA ILE A 277 -16.80 -12.23 -49.82
C ILE A 277 -18.13 -12.39 -50.55
N THR A 278 -19.12 -11.54 -50.22
CA THR A 278 -20.49 -11.66 -50.75
C THR A 278 -20.76 -10.74 -51.95
N GLY A 279 -19.92 -9.73 -52.15
CA GLY A 279 -20.13 -8.67 -53.15
C GLY A 279 -21.23 -7.67 -52.78
N LYS A 280 -21.83 -7.76 -51.58
CA LYS A 280 -22.91 -6.88 -51.13
C LYS A 280 -22.37 -5.56 -50.56
N ILE A 281 -23.12 -4.50 -50.81
CA ILE A 281 -22.93 -3.16 -50.22
C ILE A 281 -24.07 -2.93 -49.22
N VAL A 282 -23.74 -2.64 -47.98
CA VAL A 282 -24.72 -2.32 -46.93
C VAL A 282 -24.37 -0.97 -46.32
N GLN A 283 -25.39 -0.12 -46.19
CA GLN A 283 -25.29 1.09 -45.39
C GLN A 283 -25.59 0.73 -43.94
N LEU A 284 -24.67 1.02 -43.03
CA LEU A 284 -24.90 0.77 -41.61
C LEU A 284 -25.88 1.82 -41.09
N GLU A 285 -27.15 1.42 -40.94
CA GLU A 285 -28.15 2.25 -40.32
C GLU A 285 -27.94 2.28 -38.81
N SER A 286 -27.98 3.49 -38.27
CA SER A 286 -27.96 3.68 -36.83
C SER A 286 -29.36 3.84 -36.27
N ASN A 287 -29.59 3.29 -35.09
CA ASN A 287 -30.81 3.50 -34.35
C ASN A 287 -30.88 4.96 -33.88
N ASN A 288 -31.68 5.81 -34.55
CA ASN A 288 -31.80 7.24 -34.24
C ASN A 288 -32.38 7.54 -32.83
N GLN A 289 -32.74 6.54 -32.03
CA GLN A 289 -33.45 6.74 -30.76
C GLN A 289 -32.69 6.36 -29.49
N ASP A 290 -31.44 5.87 -29.56
CA ASP A 290 -30.72 5.33 -28.39
C ASP A 290 -29.28 5.87 -28.25
N GLY A 291 -28.71 5.77 -27.04
CA GLY A 291 -27.34 6.26 -26.71
C GLY A 291 -26.18 5.50 -27.38
N TYR A 292 -26.47 4.41 -28.08
CA TYR A 292 -25.50 3.58 -28.81
C TYR A 292 -25.62 3.73 -30.33
N ALA A 293 -26.24 4.83 -30.76
CA ALA A 293 -26.31 5.24 -32.14
C ALA A 293 -24.96 5.84 -32.61
N LEU A 294 -24.65 5.68 -33.90
CA LEU A 294 -23.67 6.49 -34.60
C LEU A 294 -24.25 7.90 -34.74
N LEU A 295 -23.93 8.74 -33.76
CA LEU A 295 -24.29 10.15 -33.82
C LEU A 295 -23.37 10.83 -34.83
N GLY A 296 -23.94 11.74 -35.63
CA GLY A 296 -23.19 12.44 -36.66
C GLY A 296 -23.18 11.68 -37.99
N LYS A 297 -23.47 12.40 -39.08
CA LYS A 297 -23.54 11.80 -40.42
C LYS A 297 -22.19 11.78 -41.13
N LYS A 298 -21.31 12.73 -40.79
CA LYS A 298 -20.03 12.88 -41.47
C LYS A 298 -18.98 12.02 -40.80
N ILE A 299 -18.40 11.09 -41.54
CA ILE A 299 -17.37 10.17 -41.03
C ILE A 299 -15.98 10.65 -41.45
N TYR A 300 -15.31 11.43 -40.58
CA TYR A 300 -14.03 12.06 -40.89
C TYR A 300 -12.87 11.06 -40.92
N ALA A 301 -12.83 10.13 -39.96
CA ALA A 301 -11.71 9.23 -39.78
C ALA A 301 -12.19 7.83 -39.38
N MET A 302 -11.48 6.81 -39.84
CA MET A 302 -11.70 5.43 -39.41
C MET A 302 -10.37 4.70 -39.27
N VAL A 303 -10.27 3.84 -38.26
CA VAL A 303 -9.11 2.96 -38.08
C VAL A 303 -9.54 1.60 -37.55
N ASN A 304 -9.07 0.53 -38.20
CA ASN A 304 -9.22 -0.83 -37.73
C ASN A 304 -8.15 -1.09 -36.67
N ASP A 305 -8.55 -1.59 -35.50
CA ASP A 305 -7.61 -1.93 -34.42
C ASP A 305 -6.87 -3.26 -34.64
N PHE A 306 -7.29 -4.05 -35.63
CA PHE A 306 -6.84 -5.43 -35.91
C PHE A 306 -7.06 -6.41 -34.73
N GLN A 307 -7.82 -5.99 -33.73
CA GLN A 307 -8.23 -6.73 -32.54
C GLN A 307 -9.75 -6.94 -32.55
N GLY A 308 -10.37 -6.97 -33.72
CA GLY A 308 -11.80 -7.26 -33.86
C GLY A 308 -12.71 -6.04 -33.73
N GLY A 309 -12.21 -4.81 -33.94
CA GLY A 309 -13.04 -3.62 -33.96
C GLY A 309 -12.59 -2.48 -34.89
N MET A 310 -13.50 -1.54 -35.07
CA MET A 310 -13.36 -0.37 -35.93
C MET A 310 -13.66 0.90 -35.11
N TRP A 311 -12.74 1.85 -35.16
CA TRP A 311 -12.91 3.16 -34.53
C TRP A 311 -13.34 4.17 -35.57
N ILE A 312 -14.38 4.92 -35.27
CA ILE A 312 -15.09 5.79 -36.21
C ILE A 312 -15.18 7.19 -35.62
N GLY A 313 -14.51 8.15 -36.25
CA GLY A 313 -14.58 9.56 -35.90
C GLY A 313 -15.64 10.29 -36.71
N THR A 314 -16.61 10.87 -36.02
CA THR A 314 -17.74 11.62 -36.61
C THR A 314 -17.72 13.09 -36.20
N ASP A 315 -18.59 13.90 -36.78
CA ASP A 315 -18.85 15.28 -36.34
C ASP A 315 -19.50 15.41 -34.95
N LYS A 316 -19.95 14.29 -34.35
CA LYS A 316 -20.50 14.22 -32.99
C LYS A 316 -19.66 13.35 -32.04
N GLY A 317 -18.47 12.97 -32.48
CA GLY A 317 -17.41 12.38 -31.70
C GLY A 317 -17.02 10.97 -32.13
N ILE A 318 -16.44 10.18 -31.25
CA ILE A 318 -15.74 8.92 -31.63
C ILE A 318 -16.53 7.71 -31.13
N PHE A 319 -16.70 6.74 -32.01
CA PHE A 319 -17.45 5.53 -31.71
C PHE A 319 -16.61 4.29 -32.02
N TYR A 320 -16.77 3.27 -31.19
CA TYR A 320 -16.22 1.95 -31.43
C TYR A 320 -17.31 1.01 -31.96
N TYR A 321 -17.01 0.30 -33.03
CA TYR A 321 -17.84 -0.78 -33.57
C TYR A 321 -17.08 -2.10 -33.44
N SER A 322 -17.67 -3.09 -32.76
CA SER A 322 -17.07 -4.41 -32.65
C SER A 322 -17.50 -5.31 -33.81
N LEU A 323 -16.52 -5.85 -34.54
CA LEU A 323 -16.76 -6.82 -35.61
C LEU A 323 -17.34 -8.14 -35.06
N PHE A 324 -16.98 -8.49 -33.81
CA PHE A 324 -17.58 -9.63 -33.10
C PHE A 324 -19.10 -9.44 -32.90
N GLY A 325 -19.56 -8.19 -32.82
CA GLY A 325 -20.97 -7.87 -32.62
C GLY A 325 -21.89 -8.35 -33.74
N GLN A 326 -21.36 -8.70 -34.92
CA GLN A 326 -22.12 -9.30 -36.02
C GLN A 326 -22.76 -10.66 -35.65
N GLN A 327 -22.30 -11.32 -34.57
CA GLN A 327 -22.93 -12.55 -34.03
C GLN A 327 -24.27 -12.30 -33.31
N PHE A 328 -24.63 -11.03 -33.07
CA PHE A 328 -25.87 -10.63 -32.42
C PHE A 328 -26.74 -9.85 -33.39
N THR A 329 -27.88 -10.44 -33.74
CA THR A 329 -28.89 -9.78 -34.59
C THR A 329 -29.93 -9.10 -33.71
N ARG A 330 -30.25 -7.84 -34.02
CA ARG A 330 -31.12 -7.00 -33.20
C ARG A 330 -32.37 -6.57 -33.96
N TYR A 331 -33.52 -6.79 -33.34
CA TYR A 331 -34.82 -6.39 -33.83
C TYR A 331 -35.41 -5.30 -32.92
N PRO A 332 -35.78 -4.12 -33.44
CA PRO A 332 -36.30 -3.04 -32.62
C PRO A 332 -37.64 -3.42 -31.98
N ALA A 333 -37.92 -2.90 -30.77
CA ALA A 333 -39.17 -3.18 -30.05
C ALA A 333 -40.43 -2.83 -30.88
N GLN A 334 -40.37 -1.78 -31.69
CA GLN A 334 -41.47 -1.36 -32.57
C GLN A 334 -41.79 -2.41 -33.64
N ALA A 335 -40.82 -3.25 -34.02
CA ALA A 335 -41.06 -4.32 -34.96
C ALA A 335 -42.03 -5.38 -34.38
N LEU A 336 -42.13 -5.48 -33.05
CA LEU A 336 -42.93 -6.51 -32.36
C LEU A 336 -44.36 -6.06 -32.04
N SER A 337 -44.69 -4.75 -32.07
CA SER A 337 -46.06 -4.26 -31.86
C SER A 337 -46.73 -3.85 -33.17
N ASN A 338 -48.05 -4.03 -33.30
CA ASN A 338 -48.77 -3.65 -34.52
C ASN A 338 -48.90 -2.13 -34.70
N ASP A 339 -48.87 -1.36 -33.62
CA ASP A 339 -48.99 0.11 -33.61
C ASP A 339 -47.62 0.84 -33.63
N GLY A 340 -46.52 0.09 -33.64
CA GLY A 340 -45.17 0.64 -33.58
C GLY A 340 -44.79 1.24 -32.22
N SER A 341 -45.57 1.00 -31.16
CA SER A 341 -45.23 1.44 -29.80
C SER A 341 -44.09 0.61 -29.19
N LYS A 342 -43.31 1.24 -28.32
CA LYS A 342 -42.29 0.56 -27.52
C LYS A 342 -42.97 -0.15 -26.36
N THR A 343 -43.18 -1.46 -26.49
CA THR A 343 -43.76 -2.27 -25.41
C THR A 343 -42.68 -3.12 -24.73
N PRO A 344 -42.65 -3.18 -23.38
CA PRO A 344 -41.78 -4.11 -22.69
C PRO A 344 -42.18 -5.55 -23.05
N ILE A 345 -41.16 -6.40 -23.21
CA ILE A 345 -41.32 -7.81 -23.53
C ILE A 345 -41.21 -8.59 -22.21
N GLY A 346 -42.19 -9.45 -21.93
CA GLY A 346 -42.17 -10.38 -20.82
C GLY A 346 -41.59 -11.73 -21.23
N LYS A 347 -42.20 -12.82 -20.72
CA LYS A 347 -41.78 -14.19 -21.03
C LYS A 347 -41.73 -14.45 -22.54
N ILE A 348 -40.65 -15.09 -22.98
CA ILE A 348 -40.46 -15.61 -24.35
C ILE A 348 -40.36 -17.13 -24.27
N ALA A 349 -40.95 -17.84 -25.23
CA ALA A 349 -40.79 -19.30 -25.37
C ALA A 349 -40.78 -19.71 -26.86
N ALA A 350 -40.04 -20.76 -27.20
CA ALA A 350 -40.09 -21.36 -28.53
C ALA A 350 -41.40 -22.17 -28.70
N LEU A 351 -42.02 -22.06 -29.88
CA LEU A 351 -43.28 -22.76 -30.20
C LEU A 351 -43.03 -24.09 -30.91
N ASN A 352 -42.13 -24.10 -31.88
CA ASN A 352 -41.83 -25.25 -32.75
C ASN A 352 -40.36 -25.20 -33.22
N SER A 353 -39.95 -26.25 -33.93
CA SER A 353 -38.63 -26.36 -34.58
C SER A 353 -38.49 -25.53 -35.86
N ASP A 354 -39.51 -24.75 -36.21
CA ASP A 354 -39.57 -23.92 -37.43
C ASP A 354 -39.16 -22.46 -37.15
N GLY A 355 -38.69 -22.18 -35.93
CA GLY A 355 -38.26 -20.84 -35.51
C GLY A 355 -39.41 -19.88 -35.17
N ASP A 356 -40.60 -20.41 -34.81
CA ASP A 356 -41.67 -19.61 -34.24
C ASP A 356 -41.48 -19.45 -32.73
N TYR A 357 -41.69 -18.24 -32.23
CA TYR A 357 -41.54 -17.86 -30.83
C TYR A 357 -42.78 -17.11 -30.33
N LEU A 358 -43.13 -17.35 -29.07
CA LEU A 358 -44.19 -16.64 -28.37
C LEU A 358 -43.59 -15.61 -27.41
N ALA A 359 -44.14 -14.39 -27.40
CA ALA A 359 -43.76 -13.35 -26.45
C ALA A 359 -44.98 -12.66 -25.85
N ILE A 360 -44.95 -12.50 -24.53
CA ILE A 360 -45.87 -11.62 -23.83
C ILE A 360 -45.42 -10.18 -24.04
N THR A 361 -46.35 -9.32 -24.45
CA THR A 361 -46.18 -7.87 -24.50
C THR A 361 -47.26 -7.20 -23.67
N ALA A 362 -47.11 -5.90 -23.39
CA ALA A 362 -48.15 -5.12 -22.71
C ALA A 362 -49.51 -5.12 -23.46
N GLN A 363 -49.52 -5.41 -24.76
CA GLN A 363 -50.73 -5.41 -25.59
C GLN A 363 -51.38 -6.79 -25.75
N GLY A 364 -50.64 -7.86 -25.46
CA GLY A 364 -51.09 -9.20 -25.80
C GLY A 364 -49.97 -10.21 -25.98
N LEU A 365 -50.37 -11.42 -26.34
CA LEU A 365 -49.48 -12.52 -26.69
C LEU A 365 -49.29 -12.55 -28.21
N TYR A 366 -48.03 -12.44 -28.65
CA TYR A 366 -47.66 -12.45 -30.06
C TYR A 366 -46.86 -13.71 -30.40
N ASN A 367 -47.10 -14.25 -31.59
CA ASN A 367 -46.22 -15.21 -32.26
C ASN A 367 -45.34 -14.46 -33.26
N PHE A 368 -44.03 -14.73 -33.27
CA PHE A 368 -43.06 -14.13 -34.18
C PHE A 368 -42.06 -15.13 -34.76
N ASN A 369 -41.61 -14.88 -35.99
CA ASN A 369 -40.62 -15.69 -36.71
C ASN A 369 -39.58 -14.79 -37.40
N PHE A 370 -38.32 -15.23 -37.43
CA PHE A 370 -37.15 -14.46 -37.88
C PHE A 370 -36.49 -14.95 -39.19
N SER A 371 -37.15 -15.76 -40.02
CA SER A 371 -36.53 -16.47 -41.15
C SER A 371 -36.09 -15.62 -42.37
N ASP A 372 -36.67 -14.44 -42.61
CA ASP A 372 -36.25 -13.51 -43.70
C ASP A 372 -36.68 -12.06 -43.42
N GLU A 373 -37.93 -11.87 -42.99
CA GLU A 373 -38.46 -10.64 -42.39
C GLU A 373 -39.24 -11.01 -41.14
N LEU A 374 -39.25 -10.14 -40.12
CA LEU A 374 -40.00 -10.38 -38.90
C LEU A 374 -41.50 -10.52 -39.20
N ARG A 375 -42.02 -11.74 -39.15
CA ARG A 375 -43.46 -12.01 -39.22
C ARG A 375 -44.01 -11.99 -37.81
N LYS A 376 -45.15 -11.33 -37.61
CA LYS A 376 -45.85 -11.30 -36.32
C LYS A 376 -47.34 -11.59 -36.46
N HIS A 377 -47.90 -12.30 -35.50
CA HIS A 377 -49.32 -12.60 -35.40
C HIS A 377 -49.79 -12.45 -33.95
N LEU A 378 -50.82 -11.62 -33.73
CA LEU A 378 -51.43 -11.47 -32.41
C LEU A 378 -52.32 -12.70 -32.12
N ILE A 379 -51.99 -13.44 -31.08
CA ILE A 379 -52.75 -14.62 -30.65
C ILE A 379 -53.88 -14.22 -29.69
N TYR A 380 -53.57 -13.38 -28.70
CA TYR A 380 -54.52 -12.97 -27.68
C TYR A 380 -54.38 -11.48 -27.37
N PRO A 381 -55.44 -10.67 -27.53
CA PRO A 381 -55.42 -9.26 -27.17
C PRO A 381 -55.65 -9.06 -25.66
N GLY A 382 -54.88 -8.15 -25.05
CA GLY A 382 -55.02 -7.76 -23.64
C GLY A 382 -53.90 -8.29 -22.76
N LYS A 383 -53.96 -7.98 -21.45
CA LYS A 383 -52.88 -8.32 -20.52
C LYS A 383 -52.83 -9.82 -20.27
N VAL A 384 -51.67 -10.41 -20.56
CA VAL A 384 -51.32 -11.82 -20.31
C VAL A 384 -50.28 -11.85 -19.21
N ASN A 385 -50.51 -12.66 -18.18
CA ASN A 385 -49.58 -12.81 -17.06
C ASN A 385 -48.55 -13.91 -17.35
N ASP A 386 -48.99 -15.05 -17.88
CA ASP A 386 -48.14 -16.18 -18.24
C ASP A 386 -48.80 -17.05 -19.31
N PHE A 387 -48.05 -17.94 -19.94
CA PHE A 387 -48.57 -18.96 -20.84
C PHE A 387 -47.76 -20.26 -20.78
N VAL A 388 -48.41 -21.36 -21.14
CA VAL A 388 -47.78 -22.67 -21.31
C VAL A 388 -48.36 -23.42 -22.51
N ILE A 389 -47.50 -24.13 -23.22
CA ILE A 389 -47.88 -24.94 -24.38
C ILE A 389 -48.13 -26.38 -23.89
N ALA A 390 -49.29 -26.94 -24.20
CA ALA A 390 -49.64 -28.31 -23.91
C ALA A 390 -50.26 -28.96 -25.16
N GLN A 391 -49.51 -29.86 -25.81
CA GLN A 391 -49.93 -30.52 -27.05
C GLN A 391 -50.26 -29.47 -28.15
N GLU A 392 -51.46 -29.50 -28.74
CA GLU A 392 -51.92 -28.52 -29.75
C GLU A 392 -52.58 -27.27 -29.15
N HIS A 393 -52.55 -27.13 -27.82
CA HIS A 393 -53.23 -26.05 -27.11
C HIS A 393 -52.24 -25.15 -26.36
N LEU A 394 -52.49 -23.86 -26.46
CA LEU A 394 -51.81 -22.82 -25.70
C LEU A 394 -52.73 -22.37 -24.56
N TRP A 395 -52.27 -22.54 -23.33
CA TRP A 395 -52.97 -22.10 -22.13
C TRP A 395 -52.42 -20.75 -21.69
N ILE A 396 -53.31 -19.78 -21.54
CA ILE A 396 -52.98 -18.38 -21.33
C ILE A 396 -53.57 -17.94 -19.99
N ALA A 397 -52.72 -17.49 -19.07
CA ALA A 397 -53.12 -16.89 -17.81
C ALA A 397 -53.44 -15.41 -18.00
N THR A 398 -54.61 -15.00 -17.54
CA THR A 398 -55.07 -13.61 -17.63
C THR A 398 -55.59 -13.14 -16.27
N GLU A 399 -55.79 -11.83 -16.13
CA GLU A 399 -56.45 -11.24 -14.94
C GLU A 399 -57.91 -11.69 -14.78
N LYS A 400 -58.52 -12.23 -15.83
CA LYS A 400 -59.92 -12.68 -15.82
C LYS A 400 -60.07 -14.19 -15.69
N GLY A 401 -58.97 -14.95 -15.65
CA GLY A 401 -58.97 -16.40 -15.62
C GLY A 401 -58.13 -17.05 -16.73
N LEU A 402 -58.27 -18.36 -16.84
CA LEU A 402 -57.55 -19.22 -17.76
C LEU A 402 -58.24 -19.25 -19.12
N VAL A 403 -57.49 -18.93 -20.17
CA VAL A 403 -57.95 -18.98 -21.55
C VAL A 403 -57.20 -20.09 -22.29
N ARG A 404 -57.89 -20.83 -23.16
CA ARG A 404 -57.26 -21.84 -24.01
C ARG A 404 -57.34 -21.41 -25.47
N TYR A 405 -56.24 -21.55 -26.19
CA TYR A 405 -56.13 -21.23 -27.60
C TYR A 405 -55.68 -22.48 -28.37
N ASN A 406 -56.36 -22.79 -29.47
CA ASN A 406 -56.02 -23.93 -30.32
C ASN A 406 -55.05 -23.47 -31.43
N LEU A 407 -53.83 -24.01 -31.46
CA LEU A 407 -52.78 -23.61 -32.41
C LEU A 407 -53.15 -24.02 -33.85
N SER A 408 -53.77 -25.18 -34.03
CA SER A 408 -54.18 -25.72 -35.33
C SER A 408 -55.34 -24.95 -35.96
N ARG A 409 -56.37 -24.61 -35.15
CA ARG A 409 -57.56 -23.87 -35.60
C ARG A 409 -57.40 -22.35 -35.55
N ARG A 410 -56.37 -21.86 -34.87
CA ARG A 410 -56.12 -20.43 -34.60
C ARG A 410 -57.31 -19.72 -33.95
N SER A 411 -57.98 -20.39 -33.02
CA SER A 411 -59.17 -19.89 -32.33
C SER A 411 -59.08 -20.08 -30.82
N ILE A 412 -59.69 -19.16 -30.06
CA ILE A 412 -59.89 -19.31 -28.62
C ILE A 412 -60.96 -20.38 -28.39
N ASP A 413 -60.65 -21.36 -27.56
CA ASP A 413 -61.57 -22.38 -27.08
C ASP A 413 -62.04 -22.01 -25.65
N THR A 414 -63.30 -22.29 -25.33
CA THR A 414 -63.80 -22.26 -23.94
C THR A 414 -63.90 -23.69 -23.40
N PRO A 415 -62.84 -24.23 -22.79
CA PRO A 415 -62.90 -25.53 -22.13
C PRO A 415 -63.89 -25.52 -20.96
N ASN A 416 -64.48 -26.68 -20.65
CA ASN A 416 -65.27 -26.87 -19.44
C ASN A 416 -64.34 -26.95 -18.22
N LEU A 417 -63.93 -25.78 -17.73
CA LEU A 417 -63.05 -25.62 -16.58
C LEU A 417 -63.86 -25.38 -15.29
N PRO A 418 -63.30 -25.74 -14.12
CA PRO A 418 -63.81 -25.31 -12.84
C PRO A 418 -64.01 -23.79 -12.77
N LEU A 419 -65.10 -23.35 -12.13
CA LEU A 419 -65.42 -21.93 -11.92
C LEU A 419 -64.25 -21.07 -11.39
N PRO A 420 -63.44 -21.53 -10.41
CA PRO A 420 -62.29 -20.76 -9.94
C PRO A 420 -61.33 -20.38 -11.07
N LEU A 421 -60.98 -21.34 -11.94
CA LEU A 421 -60.05 -21.11 -13.05
C LEU A 421 -60.60 -20.15 -14.12
N LEU A 422 -61.92 -19.93 -14.17
CA LEU A 422 -62.58 -19.03 -15.12
C LEU A 422 -62.82 -17.62 -14.58
N GLN A 423 -62.67 -17.41 -13.26
CA GLN A 423 -63.08 -16.16 -12.61
C GLN A 423 -61.97 -15.51 -11.77
N THR A 424 -60.94 -16.27 -11.37
CA THR A 424 -59.81 -15.74 -10.60
C THR A 424 -58.66 -15.33 -11.50
N ALA A 425 -57.96 -14.25 -11.16
CA ALA A 425 -56.72 -13.88 -11.84
C ALA A 425 -55.66 -14.97 -11.64
N ILE A 426 -55.07 -15.43 -12.75
CA ILE A 426 -53.99 -16.42 -12.71
C ILE A 426 -52.69 -15.70 -13.01
N GLN A 427 -51.67 -15.89 -12.17
CA GLN A 427 -50.40 -15.18 -12.29
C GLN A 427 -49.35 -16.02 -13.01
N HIS A 428 -49.17 -17.28 -12.62
CA HIS A 428 -48.17 -18.18 -13.18
C HIS A 428 -48.81 -19.48 -13.65
N LEU A 429 -48.24 -20.08 -14.70
CA LEU A 429 -48.64 -21.38 -15.24
C LEU A 429 -47.42 -22.25 -15.54
N SER A 430 -47.52 -23.53 -15.20
CA SER A 430 -46.54 -24.53 -15.55
C SER A 430 -47.22 -25.85 -15.89
N LEU A 431 -46.57 -26.67 -16.72
CA LEU A 431 -47.07 -27.98 -17.12
C LEU A 431 -46.07 -29.04 -16.65
N ASP A 432 -46.54 -29.96 -15.83
CA ASP A 432 -45.77 -31.10 -15.35
C ASP A 432 -45.68 -32.21 -16.42
N SER A 433 -44.66 -33.06 -16.32
CA SER A 433 -44.40 -34.24 -17.12
C SER A 433 -45.60 -35.21 -17.18
N ASP A 434 -46.37 -35.31 -16.08
CA ASP A 434 -47.60 -36.10 -15.97
C ASP A 434 -48.81 -35.50 -16.73
N GLY A 435 -48.65 -34.33 -17.36
CA GLY A 435 -49.73 -33.61 -18.05
C GLY A 435 -50.69 -32.88 -17.10
N ASN A 436 -50.25 -32.62 -15.86
CA ASN A 436 -50.96 -31.78 -14.91
C ASN A 436 -50.61 -30.31 -15.14
N LEU A 437 -51.62 -29.46 -15.32
CA LEU A 437 -51.48 -28.02 -15.38
C LEU A 437 -51.43 -27.47 -13.96
N TRP A 438 -50.39 -26.74 -13.63
CA TRP A 438 -50.23 -26.08 -12.36
C TRP A 438 -50.31 -24.58 -12.54
N GLY A 439 -50.90 -23.89 -11.58
CA GLY A 439 -50.97 -22.45 -11.62
C GLY A 439 -51.17 -21.82 -10.26
N THR A 440 -51.08 -20.50 -10.26
CA THR A 440 -51.21 -19.70 -9.05
C THR A 440 -52.31 -18.67 -9.20
N SER A 441 -53.12 -18.57 -8.14
CA SER A 441 -54.14 -17.54 -7.98
C SER A 441 -53.85 -16.81 -6.68
N ASP A 442 -53.41 -15.56 -6.78
CA ASP A 442 -52.88 -14.76 -5.66
C ASP A 442 -51.72 -15.46 -4.91
N TYR A 443 -52.00 -16.04 -3.73
CA TYR A 443 -51.02 -16.78 -2.91
C TYR A 443 -51.27 -18.29 -2.89
N GLN A 444 -52.29 -18.75 -3.61
CA GLN A 444 -52.70 -20.16 -3.65
C GLN A 444 -52.08 -20.86 -4.85
N ILE A 445 -51.73 -22.13 -4.66
CA ILE A 445 -51.27 -23.01 -5.72
C ILE A 445 -52.32 -24.07 -5.97
N TRP A 446 -52.63 -24.31 -7.23
CA TRP A 446 -53.56 -25.35 -7.65
C TRP A 446 -52.96 -26.21 -8.75
N SER A 447 -53.48 -27.43 -8.87
CA SER A 447 -53.21 -28.35 -9.97
C SER A 447 -54.50 -28.81 -10.63
N TYR A 448 -54.44 -28.96 -11.94
CA TYR A 448 -55.53 -29.41 -12.79
C TYR A 448 -55.04 -30.49 -13.75
N SER A 449 -55.50 -31.71 -13.58
CA SER A 449 -55.14 -32.81 -14.48
C SER A 449 -55.88 -32.66 -15.82
N LEU A 450 -55.14 -32.55 -16.93
CA LEU A 450 -55.73 -32.39 -18.26
C LEU A 450 -56.45 -33.67 -18.74
N SER A 451 -56.00 -34.84 -18.29
CA SER A 451 -56.57 -36.15 -18.64
C SER A 451 -57.77 -36.49 -17.76
N GLU A 452 -57.62 -36.39 -16.44
CA GLU A 452 -58.64 -36.78 -15.46
C GLU A 452 -59.67 -35.67 -15.19
N LYS A 453 -59.38 -34.43 -15.61
CA LYS A 453 -60.18 -33.21 -15.31
C LYS A 453 -60.39 -32.97 -13.82
N ASN A 454 -59.42 -33.39 -13.01
CA ASN A 454 -59.45 -33.25 -11.56
C ASN A 454 -58.75 -31.95 -11.14
N TYR A 455 -59.42 -31.14 -10.31
CA TYR A 455 -58.89 -29.89 -9.75
C TYR A 455 -58.54 -30.09 -8.27
N ARG A 456 -57.33 -29.71 -7.89
CA ARG A 456 -56.86 -29.71 -6.50
C ARG A 456 -56.29 -28.35 -6.14
N ASP A 457 -56.69 -27.83 -4.99
CA ASP A 457 -56.18 -26.60 -4.41
C ASP A 457 -55.32 -26.95 -3.19
N TYR A 458 -54.09 -26.44 -3.16
CA TYR A 458 -53.12 -26.66 -2.07
C TYR A 458 -53.13 -25.52 -1.05
N GLY A 459 -53.90 -24.46 -1.31
CA GLY A 459 -53.96 -23.28 -0.46
C GLY A 459 -52.60 -22.59 -0.31
N SER A 460 -52.42 -21.91 0.82
CA SER A 460 -51.20 -21.15 1.16
C SER A 460 -50.54 -21.59 2.48
N GLU A 461 -51.06 -22.64 3.14
CA GLU A 461 -50.62 -23.09 4.46
C GLU A 461 -49.26 -23.81 4.46
N TRP A 462 -48.75 -24.16 3.27
CA TRP A 462 -47.45 -24.79 3.07
C TRP A 462 -46.28 -23.80 3.23
N MET A 463 -46.54 -22.49 3.24
CA MET A 463 -45.51 -21.48 3.43
C MET A 463 -44.96 -21.48 4.86
N VAL A 464 -43.65 -21.25 4.98
CA VAL A 464 -43.00 -21.12 6.28
C VAL A 464 -43.52 -19.86 6.96
N LYS A 465 -43.96 -19.97 8.22
CA LYS A 465 -44.57 -18.84 8.97
C LYS A 465 -43.73 -17.56 8.98
N ALA A 466 -42.39 -17.69 9.03
CA ALA A 466 -41.48 -16.54 9.04
C ALA A 466 -41.56 -15.69 7.75
N PHE A 467 -42.01 -16.29 6.65
CA PHE A 467 -42.05 -15.69 5.31
C PHE A 467 -43.47 -15.59 4.77
N SER A 468 -44.50 -15.87 5.58
CA SER A 468 -45.90 -15.91 5.14
C SER A 468 -46.61 -14.57 5.42
N PRO A 469 -47.37 -14.01 4.46
CA PRO A 469 -47.51 -14.45 3.06
C PRO A 469 -46.34 -13.95 2.20
N SER A 470 -45.75 -14.83 1.38
CA SER A 470 -44.74 -14.44 0.37
C SER A 470 -45.40 -14.43 -1.00
N ARG A 471 -45.02 -13.47 -1.85
CA ARG A 471 -45.44 -13.47 -3.25
C ARG A 471 -44.73 -14.59 -3.99
N ILE A 472 -45.50 -15.38 -4.74
CA ILE A 472 -44.95 -16.38 -5.67
C ILE A 472 -44.49 -15.62 -6.91
N THR A 473 -43.26 -15.88 -7.34
CA THR A 473 -42.60 -15.14 -8.42
C THR A 473 -42.44 -16.00 -9.67
N LEU A 474 -42.42 -17.32 -9.50
CA LEU A 474 -42.29 -18.31 -10.56
C LEU A 474 -42.91 -19.64 -10.15
N LEU A 475 -43.48 -20.33 -11.13
CA LEU A 475 -43.81 -21.74 -11.05
C LEU A 475 -43.13 -22.47 -12.21
N ALA A 476 -42.29 -23.47 -11.91
CA ALA A 476 -41.54 -24.20 -12.93
C ALA A 476 -41.65 -25.71 -12.69
N ALA A 477 -42.02 -26.46 -13.73
CA ALA A 477 -42.02 -27.91 -13.70
C ALA A 477 -40.62 -28.43 -14.00
N VAL A 478 -40.22 -29.47 -13.26
CA VAL A 478 -38.97 -30.22 -13.43
C VAL A 478 -39.33 -31.69 -13.54
N LYS A 479 -38.42 -32.56 -14.03
CA LYS A 479 -38.73 -33.97 -14.31
C LYS A 479 -39.40 -34.72 -13.14
N ASP A 480 -38.99 -34.44 -11.90
CA ASP A 480 -39.44 -35.17 -10.70
C ASP A 480 -40.39 -34.35 -9.80
N GLY A 481 -40.93 -33.20 -10.28
CA GLY A 481 -41.86 -32.38 -9.51
C GLY A 481 -41.91 -30.91 -9.93
N ILE A 482 -42.14 -30.01 -8.97
CA ILE A 482 -42.29 -28.57 -9.23
C ILE A 482 -41.42 -27.73 -8.32
N VAL A 483 -40.84 -26.69 -8.89
CA VAL A 483 -40.15 -25.63 -8.16
C VAL A 483 -41.05 -24.41 -8.07
N ILE A 484 -41.22 -23.91 -6.85
CA ILE A 484 -41.99 -22.71 -6.56
C ILE A 484 -41.00 -21.65 -6.11
N GLY A 485 -40.85 -20.59 -6.92
CA GLY A 485 -40.03 -19.44 -6.58
C GLY A 485 -40.83 -18.42 -5.76
N THR A 486 -40.20 -17.85 -4.73
CA THR A 486 -40.77 -16.74 -3.95
C THR A 486 -39.75 -15.61 -3.80
N GLU A 487 -40.17 -14.49 -3.19
CA GLU A 487 -39.29 -13.36 -2.88
C GLU A 487 -38.18 -13.68 -1.86
N HIS A 488 -38.28 -14.82 -1.18
CA HIS A 488 -37.39 -15.20 -0.09
C HIS A 488 -36.66 -16.53 -0.32
N GLY A 489 -36.77 -17.13 -1.50
CA GLY A 489 -36.09 -18.37 -1.87
C GLY A 489 -36.96 -19.31 -2.69
N ALA A 490 -36.58 -20.58 -2.73
CA ALA A 490 -37.25 -21.61 -3.51
C ALA A 490 -37.86 -22.70 -2.61
N TYR A 491 -39.05 -23.16 -2.99
CA TYR A 491 -39.66 -24.38 -2.48
C TYR A 491 -39.60 -25.47 -3.54
N SER A 492 -39.37 -26.71 -3.11
CA SER A 492 -39.49 -27.90 -3.95
C SER A 492 -40.75 -28.66 -3.57
N LEU A 493 -41.55 -29.04 -4.57
CA LEU A 493 -42.64 -29.99 -4.46
C LEU A 493 -42.18 -31.30 -5.11
N LEU A 494 -41.60 -32.18 -4.31
CA LEU A 494 -41.15 -33.52 -4.71
C LEU A 494 -41.95 -34.55 -3.92
N GLU A 495 -42.35 -35.66 -4.54
CA GLU A 495 -43.10 -36.74 -3.88
C GLU A 495 -44.37 -36.28 -3.12
N LYS A 496 -45.05 -35.24 -3.61
CA LYS A 496 -46.25 -34.61 -3.00
C LYS A 496 -45.99 -33.87 -1.68
N GLN A 497 -44.74 -33.57 -1.33
CA GLN A 497 -44.39 -32.73 -0.17
C GLN A 497 -43.75 -31.44 -0.61
N ILE A 498 -44.23 -30.31 -0.07
CA ILE A 498 -43.63 -28.99 -0.28
C ILE A 498 -42.58 -28.76 0.79
N ARG A 499 -41.33 -28.49 0.39
CA ARG A 499 -40.20 -28.22 1.29
C ARG A 499 -39.52 -26.90 0.91
N PHE A 500 -39.22 -26.07 1.90
CA PHE A 500 -38.43 -24.86 1.72
C PHE A 500 -36.94 -25.17 1.86
N ASP A 501 -36.13 -24.66 0.93
CA ASP A 501 -34.68 -24.71 1.07
C ASP A 501 -34.17 -23.40 1.70
N PHE A 502 -33.77 -23.45 2.97
CA PHE A 502 -33.23 -22.28 3.67
C PHE A 502 -31.93 -21.74 3.04
N SER A 503 -31.14 -22.59 2.37
CA SER A 503 -29.91 -22.15 1.71
C SER A 503 -30.18 -21.26 0.49
N SER A 504 -31.39 -21.33 -0.09
CA SER A 504 -31.80 -20.50 -1.21
C SER A 504 -32.06 -19.03 -0.84
N HIS A 505 -32.30 -18.73 0.44
CA HIS A 505 -32.66 -17.37 0.91
C HIS A 505 -31.60 -16.31 0.61
N ARG A 506 -30.31 -16.70 0.66
CA ARG A 506 -29.18 -15.79 0.38
C ARG A 506 -29.14 -15.25 -1.04
N TYR A 507 -29.85 -15.89 -1.98
CA TYR A 507 -29.91 -15.49 -3.39
C TYR A 507 -31.10 -14.58 -3.69
N GLY A 508 -31.98 -14.34 -2.72
CA GLY A 508 -33.13 -13.43 -2.82
C GLY A 508 -34.30 -14.01 -3.61
N GLU A 509 -35.01 -13.13 -4.32
CA GLU A 509 -36.15 -13.48 -5.17
C GLU A 509 -35.72 -14.41 -6.31
N ILE A 510 -36.47 -15.51 -6.51
CA ILE A 510 -36.23 -16.45 -7.59
C ILE A 510 -36.91 -15.95 -8.86
N LEU A 511 -36.11 -15.73 -9.92
CA LEU A 511 -36.54 -15.16 -11.18
C LEU A 511 -36.84 -16.24 -12.23
N GLN A 512 -36.00 -17.28 -12.29
CA GLN A 512 -36.13 -18.33 -13.29
C GLN A 512 -35.50 -19.64 -12.82
N VAL A 513 -35.99 -20.74 -13.39
CA VAL A 513 -35.48 -22.10 -13.18
C VAL A 513 -35.27 -22.75 -14.54
N ALA A 514 -34.18 -23.51 -14.68
CA ALA A 514 -33.95 -24.39 -15.81
C ALA A 514 -33.37 -25.72 -15.32
N GLU A 515 -33.68 -26.81 -16.01
CA GLU A 515 -33.10 -28.12 -15.73
C GLU A 515 -32.05 -28.43 -16.81
N ASP A 516 -30.90 -29.00 -16.41
CA ASP A 516 -29.90 -29.45 -17.38
C ASP A 516 -30.16 -30.90 -17.84
N SER A 517 -29.48 -31.30 -18.92
CA SER A 517 -29.56 -32.65 -19.50
C SER A 517 -29.16 -33.76 -18.52
N SER A 518 -28.40 -33.43 -17.47
CA SER A 518 -27.98 -34.35 -16.41
C SER A 518 -29.00 -34.46 -15.28
N GLY A 519 -30.06 -33.64 -15.30
CA GLY A 519 -31.13 -33.62 -14.30
C GLY A 519 -30.85 -32.75 -13.08
N HIS A 520 -29.88 -31.84 -13.14
CA HIS A 520 -29.69 -30.83 -12.10
C HIS A 520 -30.56 -29.60 -12.38
N ILE A 521 -31.06 -28.99 -11.31
CA ILE A 521 -31.95 -27.84 -11.40
C ILE A 521 -31.13 -26.59 -11.10
N TRP A 522 -31.10 -25.67 -12.05
CA TRP A 522 -30.47 -24.36 -11.95
C TRP A 522 -31.52 -23.32 -11.57
N LEU A 523 -31.26 -22.58 -10.50
CA LEU A 523 -32.14 -21.54 -9.98
C LEU A 523 -31.42 -20.19 -10.05
N VAL A 524 -32.07 -19.24 -10.71
CA VAL A 524 -31.60 -17.87 -10.84
C VAL A 524 -32.30 -17.01 -9.81
N GLY A 525 -31.55 -16.50 -8.83
CA GLY A 525 -32.02 -15.52 -7.87
C GLY A 525 -31.51 -14.11 -8.16
N SER A 526 -32.15 -13.08 -7.60
CA SER A 526 -31.77 -11.67 -7.79
C SER A 526 -30.32 -11.35 -7.40
N TYR A 527 -29.71 -12.11 -6.49
CA TYR A 527 -28.33 -11.90 -6.02
C TYR A 527 -27.34 -13.00 -6.42
N GLY A 528 -27.75 -13.98 -7.23
CA GLY A 528 -26.84 -15.02 -7.69
C GLY A 528 -27.54 -16.26 -8.21
N VAL A 529 -26.74 -17.25 -8.61
CA VAL A 529 -27.23 -18.49 -9.20
C VAL A 529 -26.78 -19.66 -8.34
N PHE A 530 -27.68 -20.61 -8.13
CA PHE A 530 -27.38 -21.85 -7.42
C PHE A 530 -28.02 -23.05 -8.11
N GLN A 531 -27.52 -24.22 -7.75
CA GLN A 531 -27.91 -25.49 -8.34
C GLN A 531 -28.37 -26.46 -7.26
N TRP A 532 -29.50 -27.12 -7.48
CA TRP A 532 -29.88 -28.32 -6.75
C TRP A 532 -29.38 -29.54 -7.51
N ARG A 533 -28.64 -30.40 -6.80
CA ARG A 533 -28.08 -31.61 -7.37
C ARG A 533 -28.61 -32.83 -6.62
N LYS A 534 -28.74 -33.96 -7.32
CA LYS A 534 -29.22 -35.21 -6.69
C LYS A 534 -28.21 -35.79 -5.69
N ASP A 535 -26.92 -35.45 -5.83
CA ASP A 535 -25.83 -35.90 -4.96
C ASP A 535 -25.64 -35.08 -3.68
N GLN A 536 -26.20 -33.86 -3.62
CA GLN A 536 -26.04 -32.95 -2.48
C GLN A 536 -27.38 -32.35 -2.04
N PRO A 537 -27.74 -32.43 -0.74
CA PRO A 537 -29.00 -31.88 -0.25
C PRO A 537 -29.03 -30.35 -0.16
N GLU A 538 -27.87 -29.69 -0.19
CA GLU A 538 -27.73 -28.23 -0.08
C GLU A 538 -27.52 -27.59 -1.47
N ALA A 539 -27.95 -26.33 -1.61
CA ALA A 539 -27.75 -25.56 -2.83
C ALA A 539 -26.25 -25.27 -3.08
N VAL A 540 -25.74 -25.71 -4.23
CA VAL A 540 -24.37 -25.42 -4.66
C VAL A 540 -24.34 -24.08 -5.38
N THR A 541 -23.50 -23.15 -4.92
CA THR A 541 -23.30 -21.85 -5.59
C THR A 541 -22.65 -22.04 -6.94
N VAL A 542 -23.17 -21.36 -7.96
CA VAL A 542 -22.54 -21.30 -9.28
C VAL A 542 -21.62 -20.07 -9.33
N GLU A 543 -20.38 -20.27 -9.75
CA GLU A 543 -19.42 -19.17 -9.92
C GLU A 543 -19.86 -18.22 -11.05
N LEU A 544 -19.87 -16.92 -10.77
CA LEU A 544 -20.18 -15.85 -11.72
C LEU A 544 -18.88 -15.17 -12.17
N ILE A 545 -18.90 -14.47 -13.31
CA ILE A 545 -17.71 -13.78 -13.84
C ILE A 545 -17.23 -12.62 -12.94
N GLU A 546 -18.16 -11.96 -12.25
CA GLU A 546 -17.89 -10.95 -11.22
C GLU A 546 -18.93 -11.11 -10.09
N GLU A 547 -18.57 -10.75 -8.86
CA GLU A 547 -19.43 -10.91 -7.68
C GLU A 547 -20.70 -10.06 -7.73
N ASN A 548 -20.65 -8.87 -8.36
CA ASN A 548 -21.73 -7.87 -8.36
C ASN A 548 -22.64 -7.95 -9.60
N ILE A 549 -22.73 -9.12 -10.23
CA ILE A 549 -23.56 -9.32 -11.42
C ILE A 549 -24.94 -9.83 -11.03
N GLN A 550 -25.96 -9.17 -11.56
CA GLN A 550 -27.34 -9.61 -11.40
C GLN A 550 -27.68 -10.56 -12.56
N PRO A 551 -27.95 -11.84 -12.28
CA PRO A 551 -28.46 -12.77 -13.29
C PRO A 551 -29.94 -12.47 -13.55
N LEU A 552 -30.37 -12.64 -14.80
CA LEU A 552 -31.68 -12.21 -15.27
C LEU A 552 -32.46 -13.36 -15.89
N CYS A 553 -31.78 -14.23 -16.63
CA CYS A 553 -32.41 -15.29 -17.38
C CYS A 553 -31.46 -16.46 -17.58
N ILE A 554 -31.99 -17.68 -17.66
CA ILE A 554 -31.20 -18.89 -17.94
C ILE A 554 -31.90 -19.74 -18.99
N ALA A 555 -31.15 -20.31 -19.91
CA ALA A 555 -31.68 -21.22 -20.94
C ALA A 555 -30.71 -22.37 -21.23
N GLU A 556 -31.27 -23.56 -21.41
CA GLU A 556 -30.52 -24.75 -21.83
C GLU A 556 -30.41 -24.79 -23.36
N SER A 557 -29.24 -25.22 -23.86
CA SER A 557 -29.00 -25.56 -25.27
C SER A 557 -28.34 -26.94 -25.36
N LYS A 558 -28.24 -27.52 -26.57
CA LYS A 558 -27.55 -28.81 -26.79
C LYS A 558 -26.08 -28.79 -26.35
N GLN A 559 -25.44 -27.62 -26.35
CA GLN A 559 -24.02 -27.47 -26.01
C GLN A 559 -23.80 -27.28 -24.50
N GLY A 560 -24.75 -26.66 -23.80
CA GLY A 560 -24.65 -26.32 -22.38
C GLY A 560 -25.66 -25.25 -21.93
N MET A 561 -25.40 -24.65 -20.76
CA MET A 561 -26.28 -23.66 -20.14
C MET A 561 -25.85 -22.23 -20.47
N TRP A 562 -26.80 -21.39 -20.84
CA TRP A 562 -26.61 -19.98 -21.12
C TRP A 562 -27.25 -19.14 -20.02
N LEU A 563 -26.44 -18.35 -19.32
CA LEU A 563 -26.87 -17.43 -18.28
C LEU A 563 -26.81 -16.00 -18.81
N ILE A 564 -27.95 -15.32 -18.88
CA ILE A 564 -28.04 -13.91 -19.24
C ILE A 564 -28.08 -13.08 -17.97
N SER A 565 -27.29 -12.02 -17.94
CA SER A 565 -27.07 -11.15 -16.79
C SER A 565 -27.02 -9.67 -17.20
N THR A 566 -26.93 -8.78 -16.21
CA THR A 566 -26.76 -7.34 -16.45
C THR A 566 -25.46 -6.96 -17.18
N LYS A 567 -24.44 -7.82 -17.18
CA LYS A 567 -23.17 -7.57 -17.89
C LYS A 567 -23.08 -8.22 -19.27
N GLY A 568 -23.99 -9.13 -19.58
CA GLY A 568 -23.95 -9.89 -20.82
C GLY A 568 -24.36 -11.35 -20.63
N ILE A 569 -23.87 -12.22 -21.52
CA ILE A 569 -24.23 -13.63 -21.65
C ILE A 569 -23.03 -14.49 -21.24
N SER A 570 -23.21 -15.36 -20.26
CA SER A 570 -22.22 -16.34 -19.80
C SER A 570 -22.60 -17.75 -20.26
N TYR A 571 -21.60 -18.52 -20.67
CA TYR A 571 -21.76 -19.88 -21.15
C TYR A 571 -21.09 -20.88 -20.20
N TYR A 572 -21.87 -21.84 -19.73
CA TYR A 572 -21.47 -22.88 -18.80
C TYR A 572 -21.49 -24.24 -19.48
N ARG A 573 -20.36 -24.95 -19.39
CA ARG A 573 -20.22 -26.32 -19.86
C ARG A 573 -19.74 -27.18 -18.72
N ASN A 574 -20.41 -28.31 -18.46
CA ASN A 574 -20.12 -29.18 -17.32
C ASN A 574 -20.08 -28.42 -15.98
N GLN A 575 -20.97 -27.43 -15.80
CA GLN A 575 -21.09 -26.61 -14.59
C GLN A 575 -19.94 -25.62 -14.34
N GLU A 576 -18.94 -25.55 -15.22
CA GLU A 576 -17.86 -24.56 -15.16
C GLU A 576 -18.13 -23.39 -16.12
N LEU A 577 -17.78 -22.17 -15.68
CA LEU A 577 -17.84 -20.98 -16.52
C LEU A 577 -16.74 -21.04 -17.58
N THR A 578 -17.12 -21.15 -18.85
CA THR A 578 -16.16 -21.26 -19.96
C THR A 578 -15.96 -19.96 -20.72
N LYS A 579 -17.05 -19.20 -20.97
CA LYS A 579 -17.03 -17.97 -21.74
C LYS A 579 -18.01 -16.94 -21.20
N HIS A 580 -17.68 -15.66 -21.37
CA HIS A 580 -18.58 -14.55 -21.06
C HIS A 580 -18.51 -13.48 -22.15
N PHE A 581 -19.65 -13.19 -22.78
CA PHE A 581 -19.82 -12.19 -23.83
C PHE A 581 -20.51 -10.97 -23.21
N GLY A 582 -19.93 -9.78 -23.36
CA GLY A 582 -20.47 -8.54 -22.79
C GLY A 582 -20.05 -7.32 -23.61
N ALA A 583 -20.32 -6.11 -23.12
CA ALA A 583 -19.86 -4.89 -23.78
C ALA A 583 -18.31 -4.80 -23.75
N PRO A 584 -17.64 -4.41 -24.86
CA PRO A 584 -18.19 -3.86 -26.09
C PRO A 584 -18.30 -4.88 -27.25
N TYR A 585 -18.53 -6.16 -26.98
CA TYR A 585 -18.58 -7.23 -28.00
C TYR A 585 -19.98 -7.44 -28.61
N GLY A 586 -20.70 -6.36 -28.93
CA GLY A 586 -22.05 -6.43 -29.52
C GLY A 586 -23.21 -6.53 -28.55
N LEU A 587 -22.93 -6.49 -27.23
CA LEU A 587 -23.94 -6.41 -26.18
C LEU A 587 -23.85 -5.07 -25.44
N ILE A 588 -24.99 -4.61 -24.90
CA ILE A 588 -25.10 -3.38 -24.10
C ILE A 588 -25.26 -3.77 -22.64
N SER A 589 -24.60 -3.04 -21.74
CA SER A 589 -24.77 -3.28 -20.30
C SER A 589 -26.17 -2.90 -19.82
N ASN A 590 -26.77 -3.72 -18.96
CA ASN A 590 -28.12 -3.57 -18.43
C ASN A 590 -29.22 -3.57 -19.51
N GLU A 591 -28.97 -4.19 -20.67
CA GLU A 591 -29.93 -4.16 -21.78
C GLU A 591 -31.04 -5.20 -21.68
N PHE A 592 -30.78 -6.32 -20.99
CA PHE A 592 -31.65 -7.48 -20.99
C PHE A 592 -32.74 -7.39 -19.91
N LEU A 593 -33.85 -8.08 -20.15
CA LEU A 593 -35.00 -8.15 -19.25
C LEU A 593 -34.99 -9.48 -18.49
N SER A 594 -35.49 -9.46 -17.26
CA SER A 594 -35.62 -10.65 -16.41
C SER A 594 -36.59 -11.67 -17.03
N ALA A 595 -36.27 -12.96 -16.90
CA ALA A 595 -37.10 -14.10 -17.35
C ALA A 595 -37.58 -14.03 -18.83
N SER A 596 -36.87 -13.28 -19.67
CA SER A 596 -37.26 -13.00 -21.06
C SER A 596 -36.29 -13.63 -22.06
N CYS A 597 -36.02 -14.93 -21.94
CA CYS A 597 -35.13 -15.65 -22.87
C CYS A 597 -35.65 -17.04 -23.18
N ALA A 598 -35.34 -17.51 -24.39
CA ALA A 598 -35.65 -18.86 -24.84
C ALA A 598 -34.62 -19.33 -25.86
N VAL A 599 -34.37 -20.64 -25.88
CA VAL A 599 -33.64 -21.31 -26.96
C VAL A 599 -34.67 -21.98 -27.86
N GLY A 600 -34.59 -21.70 -29.16
CA GLY A 600 -35.37 -22.39 -30.19
C GLY A 600 -34.46 -23.20 -31.09
N GLU A 601 -34.93 -24.36 -31.54
CA GLU A 601 -34.25 -25.14 -32.57
C GLU A 601 -34.78 -24.72 -33.94
N GLU A 602 -33.89 -24.33 -34.85
CA GLU A 602 -34.21 -24.00 -36.24
C GLU A 602 -33.49 -24.99 -37.14
N GLN A 603 -34.20 -26.05 -37.55
CA GLN A 603 -33.69 -27.18 -38.35
C GLN A 603 -32.44 -27.87 -37.74
N ASP A 604 -31.25 -27.32 -38.01
CA ASP A 604 -29.94 -27.84 -37.60
C ASP A 604 -29.22 -26.95 -36.56
N ASN A 605 -29.67 -25.71 -36.33
CA ASN A 605 -29.00 -24.77 -35.40
C ASN A 605 -29.90 -24.38 -34.23
N SER A 606 -29.33 -24.22 -33.04
CA SER A 606 -30.03 -23.65 -31.88
C SER A 606 -29.82 -22.13 -31.79
N SER A 607 -30.91 -21.38 -31.83
CA SER A 607 -30.93 -19.91 -31.72
C SER A 607 -31.41 -19.48 -30.33
N LEU A 608 -30.61 -18.67 -29.64
CA LEU A 608 -30.96 -18.03 -28.37
C LEU A 608 -31.62 -16.67 -28.66
N ILE A 609 -32.82 -16.50 -28.13
CA ILE A 609 -33.62 -15.27 -28.22
C ILE A 609 -33.69 -14.64 -26.83
N ILE A 610 -33.43 -13.34 -26.76
CA ILE A 610 -33.37 -12.60 -25.51
C ILE A 610 -34.15 -11.29 -25.66
N GLY A 611 -35.06 -11.04 -24.74
CA GLY A 611 -35.76 -9.78 -24.58
C GLY A 611 -34.85 -8.70 -24.01
N SER A 612 -34.88 -7.53 -24.63
CA SER A 612 -34.10 -6.35 -24.27
C SER A 612 -35.02 -5.13 -24.12
N GLN A 613 -34.57 -4.14 -23.36
CA GLN A 613 -35.19 -2.81 -23.30
C GLN A 613 -35.34 -2.16 -24.69
N PHE A 614 -34.49 -2.53 -25.65
CA PHE A 614 -34.49 -1.99 -27.02
C PHE A 614 -35.22 -2.88 -28.03
N GLY A 615 -35.73 -4.04 -27.62
CA GLY A 615 -36.40 -5.01 -28.50
C GLY A 615 -35.94 -6.44 -28.24
N VAL A 616 -35.55 -7.17 -29.28
CA VAL A 616 -35.11 -8.57 -29.18
C VAL A 616 -33.72 -8.76 -29.77
N VAL A 617 -32.89 -9.53 -29.07
CA VAL A 617 -31.57 -9.96 -29.51
C VAL A 617 -31.63 -11.45 -29.84
N LYS A 618 -31.25 -11.83 -31.06
CA LYS A 618 -31.12 -13.22 -31.54
C LYS A 618 -29.66 -13.54 -31.81
N THR A 619 -29.20 -14.69 -31.33
CA THR A 619 -27.84 -15.20 -31.58
C THR A 619 -27.83 -16.71 -31.76
N ASN A 620 -26.88 -17.22 -32.56
CA ASN A 620 -26.70 -18.66 -32.76
C ASN A 620 -25.82 -19.23 -31.63
N THR A 621 -26.37 -20.16 -30.86
CA THR A 621 -25.67 -20.76 -29.71
C THR A 621 -24.49 -21.64 -30.12
N GLU A 622 -24.57 -22.35 -31.25
CA GLU A 622 -23.47 -23.23 -31.69
C GLU A 622 -22.26 -22.41 -32.11
N GLU A 623 -22.50 -21.36 -32.89
CA GLU A 623 -21.47 -20.43 -33.35
C GLU A 623 -20.84 -19.69 -32.17
N LEU A 624 -21.66 -19.20 -31.24
CA LEU A 624 -21.20 -18.48 -30.05
C LEU A 624 -20.42 -19.39 -29.09
N ALA A 625 -20.83 -20.66 -28.94
CA ALA A 625 -20.13 -21.63 -28.10
C ALA A 625 -18.70 -21.91 -28.60
N VAL A 626 -18.45 -21.85 -29.92
CA VAL A 626 -17.11 -22.07 -30.50
C VAL A 626 -16.32 -20.78 -30.76
N SER A 627 -16.98 -19.62 -30.85
CA SER A 627 -16.32 -18.35 -31.18
C SER A 627 -15.34 -17.90 -30.10
N ASN A 628 -14.23 -17.30 -30.51
CA ASN A 628 -13.25 -16.75 -29.58
C ASN A 628 -13.45 -15.24 -29.48
N LEU A 629 -13.50 -14.72 -28.25
CA LEU A 629 -13.46 -13.29 -28.02
C LEU A 629 -12.13 -12.71 -28.50
N PRO A 630 -12.13 -11.49 -29.05
CA PRO A 630 -10.88 -10.82 -29.36
C PRO A 630 -10.00 -10.66 -28.12
N ASN A 631 -8.68 -10.82 -28.31
CA ASN A 631 -7.72 -10.70 -27.21
C ASN A 631 -7.66 -9.25 -26.72
N ILE A 632 -7.77 -9.07 -25.41
CA ILE A 632 -7.68 -7.75 -24.79
C ILE A 632 -6.21 -7.46 -24.53
N GLN A 633 -5.67 -6.47 -25.25
CA GLN A 633 -4.29 -6.05 -25.04
C GLN A 633 -4.23 -5.02 -23.91
N VAL A 634 -3.52 -5.38 -22.84
CA VAL A 634 -3.16 -4.44 -21.78
C VAL A 634 -1.99 -3.59 -22.26
N THR A 635 -2.13 -2.28 -22.14
CA THR A 635 -1.15 -1.31 -22.64
C THR A 635 -0.67 -0.41 -21.49
N PHE A 636 0.59 0.00 -21.55
CA PHE A 636 1.13 1.00 -20.62
C PHE A 636 0.82 2.39 -21.16
N SER A 637 -0.29 2.97 -20.69
CA SER A 637 -0.78 4.26 -21.17
C SER A 637 0.16 5.39 -20.80
N GLN A 638 0.56 5.45 -19.52
CA GLN A 638 1.36 6.54 -18.98
C GLN A 638 2.32 5.99 -17.91
N VAL A 639 3.58 6.40 -17.99
CA VAL A 639 4.56 6.15 -16.92
C VAL A 639 4.99 7.49 -16.36
N SER A 640 4.82 7.66 -15.05
CA SER A 640 5.17 8.90 -14.36
C SER A 640 6.14 8.65 -13.20
N VAL A 641 7.13 9.52 -13.07
CA VAL A 641 8.14 9.49 -12.01
C VAL A 641 7.97 10.75 -11.17
N ASN A 642 7.76 10.61 -9.86
CA ASN A 642 7.41 11.70 -8.96
C ASN A 642 6.27 12.58 -9.50
N HIS A 643 5.21 11.94 -9.99
CA HIS A 643 4.05 12.58 -10.63
C HIS A 643 4.33 13.36 -11.94
N THR A 644 5.54 13.27 -12.48
CA THR A 644 5.88 13.86 -13.79
C THR A 644 5.84 12.80 -14.88
N THR A 645 5.02 13.01 -15.92
CA THR A 645 4.91 12.10 -17.05
C THR A 645 6.24 12.03 -17.80
N LYS A 646 6.80 10.82 -17.94
CA LYS A 646 7.99 10.57 -18.76
C LYS A 646 7.64 9.86 -20.06
N LEU A 647 6.66 8.96 -20.02
CA LEU A 647 6.23 8.19 -21.18
C LEU A 647 4.72 8.21 -21.31
N LEU A 648 4.25 8.25 -22.57
CA LEU A 648 2.85 8.23 -22.92
C LEU A 648 2.63 7.43 -24.21
N GLY A 649 1.89 6.31 -24.13
CA GLY A 649 1.44 5.54 -25.29
C GLY A 649 2.54 4.99 -26.22
N TYR A 650 3.77 4.84 -25.72
CA TYR A 650 4.91 4.33 -26.48
C TYR A 650 5.97 3.67 -25.58
N ARG A 651 6.56 2.58 -26.07
CA ARG A 651 7.67 1.86 -25.43
C ARG A 651 9.04 2.36 -25.90
N MET A 652 9.88 2.81 -24.96
CA MET A 652 11.28 3.10 -25.25
C MET A 652 12.07 1.83 -25.58
N SER A 653 13.05 1.96 -26.46
CA SER A 653 14.01 0.88 -26.76
C SER A 653 15.01 0.64 -25.61
N GLU A 654 15.27 1.66 -24.79
CA GLU A 654 16.11 1.55 -23.59
C GLU A 654 15.28 1.56 -22.30
N PRO A 655 15.71 0.83 -21.25
CA PRO A 655 14.99 0.81 -19.97
C PRO A 655 15.03 2.18 -19.31
N LEU A 656 13.89 2.61 -18.77
CA LEU A 656 13.79 3.88 -18.06
C LEU A 656 14.64 3.84 -16.78
N LYS A 657 15.54 4.80 -16.61
CA LYS A 657 16.40 4.93 -15.42
C LYS A 657 15.78 5.90 -14.43
N ILE A 658 15.57 5.46 -13.18
CA ILE A 658 15.00 6.28 -12.10
C ILE A 658 15.98 6.38 -10.92
N ALA A 659 15.94 7.47 -10.16
CA ALA A 659 16.80 7.62 -8.99
C ALA A 659 16.25 6.80 -7.80
N TYR A 660 17.13 6.34 -6.92
CA TYR A 660 16.70 5.67 -5.70
C TYR A 660 15.87 6.60 -4.81
N GLY A 661 14.69 6.12 -4.41
CA GLY A 661 13.72 6.86 -3.61
C GLY A 661 12.64 7.59 -4.42
N ASP A 662 12.79 7.71 -5.74
CA ASP A 662 11.73 8.24 -6.59
C ASP A 662 10.53 7.27 -6.62
N SER A 663 9.32 7.83 -6.63
CA SER A 663 8.08 7.09 -6.84
C SER A 663 7.86 6.89 -8.34
N ILE A 664 7.49 5.68 -8.74
CA ILE A 664 7.12 5.36 -10.13
C ILE A 664 5.70 4.83 -10.18
N SER A 665 4.89 5.43 -11.05
CA SER A 665 3.51 5.02 -11.28
C SER A 665 3.27 4.66 -12.73
N PHE A 666 2.49 3.61 -12.91
CA PHE A 666 2.10 3.03 -14.19
C PHE A 666 0.58 3.12 -14.31
N GLN A 667 0.12 3.84 -15.32
CA GLN A 667 -1.27 3.84 -15.74
C GLN A 667 -1.44 2.83 -16.87
N PHE A 668 -2.46 1.98 -16.76
CA PHE A 668 -2.78 0.95 -17.73
C PHE A 668 -4.07 1.27 -18.47
N GLY A 669 -4.10 0.83 -19.71
CA GLY A 669 -5.28 0.82 -20.56
C GLY A 669 -5.53 -0.58 -21.08
N ALA A 670 -6.79 -0.89 -21.38
CA ALA A 670 -7.17 -2.14 -22.00
C ALA A 670 -8.08 -1.83 -23.17
N LEU A 671 -7.75 -2.33 -24.36
CA LEU A 671 -8.60 -2.21 -25.55
C LEU A 671 -9.02 -3.59 -26.03
N PRO A 672 -10.27 -3.75 -26.52
CA PRO A 672 -11.31 -2.71 -26.65
C PRO A 672 -12.12 -2.42 -25.38
N SER A 673 -11.85 -3.10 -24.26
CA SER A 673 -12.68 -3.02 -23.04
C SER A 673 -12.64 -1.65 -22.34
N SER A 674 -13.80 -1.00 -22.21
CA SER A 674 -13.90 0.36 -21.63
C SER A 674 -14.09 0.44 -20.10
N ARG A 675 -14.17 -0.70 -19.41
CA ARG A 675 -14.47 -0.76 -17.96
C ARG A 675 -13.34 -1.40 -17.16
N SER A 676 -13.33 -1.12 -15.85
CA SER A 676 -12.35 -1.59 -14.88
C SER A 676 -12.19 -3.11 -14.98
N GLN A 677 -11.14 -3.54 -15.67
CA GLN A 677 -10.75 -4.93 -15.65
C GLN A 677 -9.92 -5.17 -14.40
N SER A 678 -10.19 -6.29 -13.76
CA SER A 678 -9.24 -6.80 -12.81
C SER A 678 -8.00 -7.25 -13.57
N LEU A 679 -6.85 -6.71 -13.17
CA LEU A 679 -5.55 -6.99 -13.76
C LEU A 679 -4.72 -7.78 -12.74
N GLU A 680 -3.78 -8.55 -13.26
CA GLU A 680 -2.75 -9.20 -12.45
C GLU A 680 -1.40 -8.62 -12.83
N TYR A 681 -0.57 -8.31 -11.84
CA TYR A 681 0.80 -7.88 -12.06
C TYR A 681 1.80 -8.77 -11.31
N LYS A 682 3.03 -8.75 -11.80
CA LYS A 682 4.17 -9.42 -11.18
C LYS A 682 5.44 -8.60 -11.43
N LEU A 683 6.19 -8.33 -10.36
CA LEU A 683 7.46 -7.61 -10.40
C LEU A 683 8.60 -8.65 -10.32
N ASN A 684 9.29 -8.87 -11.44
CA ASN A 684 10.31 -9.90 -11.65
C ASN A 684 9.77 -11.34 -11.63
N ASP A 685 10.53 -12.29 -12.19
CA ASP A 685 10.07 -13.67 -12.43
C ASP A 685 9.93 -14.54 -11.17
N GLU A 686 10.40 -14.10 -10.01
CA GLU A 686 10.36 -14.87 -8.76
C GLU A 686 9.08 -14.66 -7.94
N GLN A 687 8.37 -13.54 -8.12
CA GLN A 687 7.18 -13.22 -7.33
C GLN A 687 5.92 -13.96 -7.80
N GLN A 688 4.90 -14.12 -6.94
CA GLN A 688 3.58 -14.59 -7.37
C GLN A 688 2.77 -13.47 -8.02
N TRP A 689 1.80 -13.81 -8.88
CA TRP A 689 0.89 -12.84 -9.47
C TRP A 689 -0.01 -12.22 -8.40
N GLN A 690 -0.12 -10.90 -8.42
CA GLN A 690 -0.99 -10.14 -7.52
C GLN A 690 -2.11 -9.48 -8.30
N ARG A 691 -3.35 -9.62 -7.82
CA ARG A 691 -4.55 -9.07 -8.44
C ARG A 691 -4.82 -7.65 -7.96
N PHE A 692 -5.22 -6.76 -8.87
CA PHE A 692 -5.60 -5.38 -8.59
C PHE A 692 -6.70 -4.91 -9.55
N ASP A 693 -7.62 -4.08 -9.06
CA ASP A 693 -8.80 -3.64 -9.83
C ASP A 693 -8.68 -2.21 -10.38
N TRP A 694 -7.57 -1.53 -10.08
CA TRP A 694 -7.34 -0.14 -10.46
C TRP A 694 -6.49 -0.03 -11.73
N ALA A 695 -6.76 0.97 -12.56
CA ALA A 695 -5.95 1.25 -13.75
C ALA A 695 -4.59 1.94 -13.44
N LEU A 696 -4.24 2.14 -12.15
CA LEU A 696 -3.02 2.81 -11.73
C LEU A 696 -2.29 1.96 -10.68
N LEU A 697 -1.03 1.63 -10.93
CA LEU A 697 -0.14 0.94 -9.99
C LEU A 697 0.99 1.89 -9.61
N ASN A 698 1.18 2.12 -8.31
CA ASN A 698 2.24 2.97 -7.79
C ASN A 698 3.24 2.14 -6.98
N PHE A 699 4.52 2.34 -7.25
CA PHE A 699 5.61 1.77 -6.48
C PHE A 699 6.40 2.89 -5.82
N ASP A 700 6.40 2.88 -4.49
CA ASP A 700 7.18 3.79 -3.66
C ASP A 700 8.43 3.07 -3.15
N GLN A 701 9.58 3.75 -3.19
CA GLN A 701 10.83 3.30 -2.55
C GLN A 701 11.34 1.92 -3.00
N LEU A 702 11.42 1.70 -4.31
CA LEU A 702 12.06 0.50 -4.86
C LEU A 702 13.56 0.45 -4.53
N LEU A 703 14.06 -0.76 -4.23
CA LEU A 703 15.49 -0.99 -4.02
C LEU A 703 16.28 -0.77 -5.33
N PRO A 704 17.59 -0.46 -5.28
CA PRO A 704 18.40 -0.36 -6.48
C PRO A 704 18.47 -1.70 -7.23
N GLY A 705 18.24 -1.69 -8.53
CA GLY A 705 18.23 -2.91 -9.33
C GLY A 705 17.47 -2.77 -10.65
N LYS A 706 17.51 -3.84 -11.44
CA LYS A 706 16.75 -3.95 -12.69
C LYS A 706 15.42 -4.63 -12.41
N TYR A 707 14.34 -4.04 -12.89
CA TYR A 707 12.99 -4.52 -12.69
C TYR A 707 12.29 -4.77 -14.03
N ARG A 708 11.54 -5.87 -14.08
CA ARG A 708 10.65 -6.21 -15.17
C ARG A 708 9.23 -6.35 -14.63
N LEU A 709 8.38 -5.38 -14.98
CA LEU A 709 6.97 -5.40 -14.64
C LEU A 709 6.20 -6.15 -15.72
N LYS A 710 5.51 -7.23 -15.31
CA LYS A 710 4.60 -7.99 -16.16
C LYS A 710 3.17 -7.72 -15.72
N VAL A 711 2.27 -7.44 -16.66
CA VAL A 711 0.85 -7.21 -16.39
C VAL A 711 -0.01 -8.00 -17.38
N ARG A 712 -1.09 -8.60 -16.91
CA ARG A 712 -2.06 -9.34 -17.75
C ARG A 712 -3.48 -9.18 -17.21
N SER A 713 -4.47 -9.55 -18.02
CA SER A 713 -5.87 -9.61 -17.55
C SER A 713 -6.05 -10.73 -16.52
N ALA A 714 -6.81 -10.46 -15.46
CA ALA A 714 -7.17 -11.45 -14.44
C ALA A 714 -8.29 -12.41 -14.92
N ASN A 715 -8.95 -12.11 -16.04
CA ASN A 715 -10.11 -12.88 -16.49
C ASN A 715 -9.71 -14.34 -16.87
N PRO A 716 -10.23 -15.36 -16.16
CA PRO A 716 -9.86 -16.75 -16.41
C PRO A 716 -10.37 -17.30 -17.74
N THR A 717 -11.44 -16.72 -18.29
CA THR A 717 -12.12 -17.21 -19.49
C THR A 717 -11.37 -16.91 -20.80
N GLN A 718 -10.32 -16.09 -20.75
CA GLN A 718 -9.50 -15.79 -21.92
C GLN A 718 -8.45 -16.89 -22.17
N ARG A 719 -8.57 -17.55 -23.32
CA ARG A 719 -7.66 -18.62 -23.76
C ARG A 719 -6.22 -18.15 -23.96
N TYR A 720 -6.03 -16.90 -24.38
CA TYR A 720 -4.72 -16.28 -24.57
C TYR A 720 -4.62 -15.02 -23.71
N ARG A 721 -3.83 -15.09 -22.63
CA ARG A 721 -3.53 -13.92 -21.80
C ARG A 721 -2.29 -13.25 -22.36
N THR A 722 -2.45 -12.11 -23.03
CA THR A 722 -1.31 -11.29 -23.47
C THR A 722 -0.66 -10.61 -22.26
N GLU A 723 0.64 -10.84 -22.08
CA GLU A 723 1.43 -10.19 -21.04
C GLU A 723 2.04 -8.90 -21.58
N ALA A 724 1.70 -7.77 -20.96
CA ALA A 724 2.36 -6.50 -21.17
C ALA A 724 3.64 -6.45 -20.34
N LEU A 725 4.77 -6.11 -20.98
CA LEU A 725 6.09 -6.09 -20.35
C LEU A 725 6.67 -4.67 -20.34
N PHE A 726 7.17 -4.22 -19.19
CA PHE A 726 7.89 -2.96 -19.07
C PHE A 726 9.16 -3.13 -18.24
N ASP A 727 10.29 -2.70 -18.80
CA ASP A 727 11.62 -2.82 -18.20
C ASP A 727 12.10 -1.44 -17.70
N PHE A 728 12.55 -1.37 -16.45
CA PHE A 728 13.11 -0.14 -15.85
C PHE A 728 14.23 -0.45 -14.84
N GLU A 729 15.07 0.53 -14.56
CA GLU A 729 16.24 0.40 -13.69
C GLU A 729 16.27 1.47 -12.62
N VAL A 730 16.41 1.06 -11.36
CA VAL A 730 16.58 1.97 -10.22
C VAL A 730 18.07 2.14 -9.95
N LEU A 731 18.57 3.36 -10.15
CA LEU A 731 19.96 3.70 -10.00
C LEU A 731 20.40 3.64 -8.54
N GLN A 732 21.54 3.01 -8.28
CA GLN A 732 22.13 2.98 -6.96
C GLN A 732 22.63 4.38 -6.56
N PRO A 733 22.25 4.90 -5.38
CA PRO A 733 22.70 6.22 -4.95
C PRO A 733 24.20 6.19 -4.60
N TRP A 734 24.85 7.35 -4.74
CA TRP A 734 26.31 7.46 -4.63
C TRP A 734 26.86 6.89 -3.31
N TYR A 735 26.12 7.03 -2.19
CA TYR A 735 26.54 6.56 -0.86
C TYR A 735 26.47 5.04 -0.68
N MET A 736 25.75 4.32 -1.55
CA MET A 736 25.73 2.85 -1.55
C MET A 736 26.79 2.25 -2.47
N THR A 737 27.52 3.06 -3.25
CA THR A 737 28.55 2.55 -4.16
C THR A 737 29.72 1.92 -3.39
N SER A 738 30.41 0.97 -4.02
CA SER A 738 31.61 0.34 -3.43
C SER A 738 32.70 1.36 -3.11
N ILE A 739 32.81 2.44 -3.89
CA ILE A 739 33.77 3.54 -3.67
C ILE A 739 33.39 4.33 -2.41
N ALA A 740 32.10 4.63 -2.20
CA ALA A 740 31.64 5.29 -0.98
C ALA A 740 31.85 4.41 0.25
N LEU A 741 31.64 3.09 0.14
CA LEU A 741 31.93 2.15 1.22
C LEU A 741 33.41 2.11 1.58
N VAL A 742 34.31 2.07 0.59
CA VAL A 742 35.75 2.24 0.82
C VAL A 742 36.05 3.59 1.47
N GLY A 743 35.39 4.66 1.01
CA GLY A 743 35.48 6.00 1.61
C GLY A 743 35.05 6.03 3.08
N TYR A 744 33.96 5.34 3.45
CA TYR A 744 33.50 5.21 4.83
C TYR A 744 34.47 4.42 5.68
N VAL A 745 34.99 3.29 5.16
CA VAL A 745 36.02 2.51 5.86
C VAL A 745 37.27 3.35 6.08
N LEU A 746 37.74 4.09 5.07
CA LEU A 746 38.88 5.00 5.18
C LEU A 746 38.60 6.18 6.12
N SER A 747 37.38 6.72 6.13
CA SER A 747 36.97 7.76 7.07
C SER A 747 36.93 7.24 8.50
N VAL A 748 36.42 6.02 8.73
CA VAL A 748 36.41 5.38 10.05
C VAL A 748 37.83 5.05 10.50
N LEU A 749 38.67 4.50 9.62
CA LEU A 749 40.09 4.26 9.89
C LEU A 749 40.84 5.58 10.14
N GLY A 750 40.51 6.63 9.40
CA GLY A 750 41.04 7.98 9.57
C GLY A 750 40.61 8.59 10.90
N LEU A 751 39.35 8.47 11.27
CA LEU A 751 38.82 8.89 12.58
C LEU A 751 39.41 8.07 13.71
N LEU A 752 39.61 6.76 13.54
CA LEU A 752 40.33 5.89 14.48
C LEU A 752 41.78 6.32 14.60
N ALA A 753 42.48 6.55 13.50
CA ALA A 753 43.86 7.03 13.49
C ALA A 753 43.97 8.41 14.11
N LEU A 754 43.01 9.31 13.87
CA LEU A 754 42.97 10.65 14.43
C LEU A 754 42.59 10.63 15.92
N ALA A 755 41.70 9.72 16.34
CA ALA A 755 41.39 9.47 17.74
C ALA A 755 42.57 8.82 18.45
N LEU A 756 43.29 7.89 17.82
CA LEU A 756 44.53 7.30 18.34
C LEU A 756 45.66 8.32 18.39
N TRP A 757 45.80 9.16 17.38
CA TRP A 757 46.77 10.26 17.34
C TRP A 757 46.44 11.31 18.40
N TRP A 758 45.17 11.69 18.53
CA TRP A 758 44.69 12.63 19.54
C TRP A 758 44.83 12.04 20.94
N ARG A 759 44.49 10.77 21.14
CA ARG A 759 44.74 10.01 22.38
C ARG A 759 46.23 9.94 22.69
N THR A 760 47.07 9.65 21.71
CA THR A 760 48.53 9.61 21.88
C THR A 760 49.06 10.99 22.25
N ARG A 761 48.58 12.05 21.59
CA ARG A 761 48.94 13.44 21.90
C ARG A 761 48.41 13.90 23.25
N MET A 762 47.21 13.46 23.64
CA MET A 762 46.63 13.70 24.96
C MET A 762 47.39 12.94 26.04
N ILE A 763 47.79 11.69 25.81
CA ILE A 763 48.63 10.91 26.73
C ILE A 763 50.03 11.50 26.80
N LEU A 764 50.62 11.97 25.69
CA LEU A 764 51.90 12.68 25.71
C LEU A 764 51.80 14.03 26.41
N ALA A 765 50.71 14.78 26.21
CA ALA A 765 50.45 16.03 26.91
C ALA A 765 50.11 15.80 28.39
N ALA A 766 49.39 14.73 28.72
CA ALA A 766 49.09 14.31 30.09
C ALA A 766 50.34 13.78 30.76
N ASN A 767 51.20 13.02 30.10
CA ASN A 767 52.50 12.60 30.59
C ASN A 767 53.49 13.76 30.69
N ARG A 768 53.41 14.77 29.81
CA ARG A 768 54.17 16.02 29.98
C ARG A 768 53.62 16.87 31.11
N LYS A 769 52.30 16.93 31.30
CA LYS A 769 51.65 17.58 32.45
C LYS A 769 51.90 16.80 33.73
N LEU A 770 51.97 15.48 33.70
CA LEU A 770 52.26 14.61 34.84
C LEU A 770 53.75 14.64 35.14
N LYS A 771 54.63 14.65 34.13
CA LYS A 771 56.07 14.93 34.33
C LYS A 771 56.26 16.34 34.86
N ALA A 772 55.61 17.35 34.30
CA ALA A 772 55.66 18.71 34.82
C ALA A 772 55.00 18.80 36.20
N GLN A 773 53.93 18.07 36.50
CA GLN A 773 53.28 18.06 37.83
C GLN A 773 54.05 17.22 38.84
N VAL A 774 54.77 16.17 38.42
CA VAL A 774 55.66 15.36 39.26
C VAL A 774 56.97 16.08 39.43
N GLU A 775 57.47 16.85 38.46
CA GLU A 775 58.66 17.71 38.55
C GLU A 775 58.33 19.00 39.32
N LEU A 776 57.11 19.54 39.17
CA LEU A 776 56.58 20.66 39.95
C LEU A 776 56.13 20.19 41.34
N LYS A 777 55.59 18.97 41.54
CA LYS A 777 55.38 18.37 42.87
C LYS A 777 56.66 17.85 43.50
N THR A 778 57.64 17.35 42.77
CA THR A 778 58.94 16.94 43.36
C THR A 778 59.82 18.15 43.59
N SER A 779 59.72 19.22 42.81
CA SER A 779 60.33 20.51 43.15
C SER A 779 59.53 21.22 44.24
N GLN A 780 58.19 21.18 44.28
CA GLN A 780 57.40 21.66 45.41
C GLN A 780 57.59 20.81 46.66
N LEU A 781 57.77 19.50 46.57
CA LEU A 781 58.13 18.63 47.69
C LEU A 781 59.61 18.79 48.04
N ARG A 782 60.52 19.12 47.11
CA ARG A 782 61.91 19.50 47.42
C ARG A 782 62.01 20.92 47.94
N HIS A 783 61.07 21.81 47.63
CA HIS A 783 61.00 23.19 48.11
C HIS A 783 60.20 23.27 49.41
N GLN A 784 59.20 22.41 49.61
CA GLN A 784 58.51 22.16 50.88
C GLN A 784 59.40 21.31 51.78
N SER A 785 60.13 20.31 51.29
CA SER A 785 61.16 19.61 52.07
C SER A 785 62.36 20.50 52.31
N LYS A 786 62.80 21.40 51.41
CA LYS A 786 63.84 22.40 51.74
C LYS A 786 63.33 23.52 52.64
N ILE A 787 62.07 23.94 52.57
CA ILE A 787 61.46 24.90 53.52
C ILE A 787 61.17 24.23 54.85
N VAL A 788 60.78 22.95 54.89
CA VAL A 788 60.54 22.17 56.11
C VAL A 788 61.86 21.65 56.69
N LEU A 789 62.90 21.39 55.89
CA LEU A 789 64.27 21.10 56.35
C LEU A 789 65.00 22.38 56.74
N SER A 790 64.78 23.52 56.08
CA SER A 790 65.31 24.81 56.53
C SER A 790 64.53 25.31 57.74
N ASN A 791 63.20 25.19 57.79
CA ASN A 791 62.43 25.46 59.00
C ASN A 791 62.74 24.44 60.09
N ASN A 792 62.93 23.14 59.82
CA ASN A 792 63.36 22.20 60.86
C ASN A 792 64.81 22.45 61.29
N HIS A 793 65.71 22.85 60.40
CA HIS A 793 67.08 23.20 60.76
C HIS A 793 67.13 24.54 61.50
N GLN A 794 66.25 25.49 61.16
CA GLN A 794 66.11 26.80 61.80
C GLN A 794 65.32 26.69 63.11
N LEU A 795 64.33 25.80 63.22
CA LEU A 795 63.63 25.40 64.46
C LEU A 795 64.54 24.56 65.36
N ARG A 796 65.33 23.61 64.83
CA ARG A 796 66.33 22.85 65.62
C ARG A 796 67.48 23.74 66.08
N LYS A 797 67.95 24.69 65.26
CA LYS A 797 68.95 25.69 65.65
C LYS A 797 68.37 26.74 66.59
N GLN A 798 67.13 27.19 66.40
CA GLN A 798 66.42 28.10 67.31
C GLN A 798 66.13 27.40 68.64
N LEU A 799 65.74 26.12 68.65
CA LEU A 799 65.57 25.31 69.86
C LEU A 799 66.91 25.06 70.54
N GLN A 800 67.99 24.71 69.84
CA GLN A 800 69.33 24.63 70.43
C GLN A 800 69.79 25.98 71.01
N LEU A 801 69.54 27.10 70.31
CA LEU A 801 69.83 28.44 70.83
C LEU A 801 68.96 28.77 72.05
N HIS A 802 67.67 28.42 72.04
CA HIS A 802 66.77 28.61 73.17
C HIS A 802 67.22 27.77 74.37
N HIS A 803 67.65 26.52 74.15
CA HIS A 803 68.17 25.62 75.18
C HIS A 803 69.52 26.09 75.75
N THR A 804 70.38 26.70 74.94
CA THR A 804 71.67 27.27 75.41
C THR A 804 71.47 28.62 76.11
N ILE A 805 70.48 29.42 75.68
CA ILE A 805 70.08 30.68 76.32
C ILE A 805 69.36 30.42 77.64
N LEU A 806 68.47 29.42 77.72
CA LEU A 806 67.82 29.00 78.97
C LEU A 806 68.83 28.48 80.00
N GLY A 807 69.84 27.71 79.57
CA GLY A 807 70.96 27.32 80.43
C GLY A 807 71.75 28.53 80.96
N ASN A 808 72.14 29.46 80.09
CA ASN A 808 72.90 30.66 80.48
C ASN A 808 72.07 31.69 81.30
N VAL A 809 70.74 31.76 81.12
CA VAL A 809 69.85 32.60 81.93
C VAL A 809 69.68 31.99 83.32
N LEU A 810 69.58 30.65 83.42
CA LEU A 810 69.52 29.95 84.70
C LEU A 810 70.85 30.09 85.49
N ASP A 811 72.00 30.01 84.82
CA ASP A 811 73.31 30.22 85.46
C ASP A 811 73.54 31.69 85.91
N ASN A 812 73.06 32.68 85.14
CA ASN A 812 73.15 34.10 85.51
C ASN A 812 72.16 34.51 86.62
N ILE A 813 71.00 33.86 86.73
CA ILE A 813 70.06 34.04 87.84
C ILE A 813 70.66 33.47 89.14
N ASP A 814 71.35 32.32 89.06
CA ASP A 814 72.06 31.72 90.20
C ASP A 814 73.25 32.59 90.69
N ALA A 815 73.95 33.28 89.77
CA ALA A 815 75.00 34.24 90.11
C ALA A 815 74.46 35.56 90.71
N SER A 816 73.35 36.09 90.17
CA SER A 816 72.74 37.35 90.63
C SER A 816 72.10 37.21 92.02
N LEU A 817 71.55 36.04 92.32
CA LEU A 817 71.04 35.66 93.63
C LEU A 817 72.16 35.59 94.69
N ARG A 818 73.38 35.18 94.33
CA ARG A 818 74.57 35.24 95.23
C ARG A 818 75.03 36.69 95.48
N HIS A 819 74.95 37.57 94.49
CA HIS A 819 75.27 38.99 94.68
C HIS A 819 74.32 39.70 95.65
N LEU A 820 73.01 39.43 95.58
CA LEU A 820 72.02 39.94 96.56
C LEU A 820 72.29 39.44 97.99
N SER A 821 72.77 38.20 98.15
CA SER A 821 73.20 37.67 99.45
C SER A 821 74.40 38.43 100.06
N SER A 822 75.27 39.02 99.22
CA SER A 822 76.41 39.83 99.68
C SER A 822 76.03 41.26 100.06
N TYR A 823 75.07 41.88 99.37
CA TYR A 823 74.55 43.22 99.73
C TYR A 823 73.76 43.21 101.04
N ALA A 824 72.98 42.17 101.31
CA ALA A 824 72.24 42.02 102.57
C ALA A 824 73.16 41.92 103.81
N LYS A 825 74.39 41.39 103.63
CA LYS A 825 75.39 41.28 104.71
C LYS A 825 76.01 42.62 105.14
N VAL A 826 76.02 43.66 104.31
CA VAL A 826 76.69 44.93 104.62
C VAL A 826 75.81 45.86 105.48
N ARG A 827 74.49 45.74 105.42
CA ARG A 827 73.54 46.64 106.11
C ARG A 827 72.91 46.08 107.39
N ALA A 828 73.28 44.87 107.81
CA ALA A 828 72.67 44.15 108.94
C ALA A 828 71.13 43.99 108.83
N TRP A 829 70.64 43.34 107.76
CA TRP A 829 69.25 42.86 107.64
C TRP A 829 69.17 41.35 107.89
N SER A 830 68.55 40.93 108.99
CA SER A 830 68.38 39.51 109.36
C SER A 830 67.13 38.84 108.76
N GLU A 831 66.28 39.56 108.02
CA GLU A 831 64.96 39.03 107.62
C GLU A 831 64.89 38.45 106.19
N PHE A 832 65.99 38.32 105.42
CA PHE A 832 65.92 37.97 103.97
C PHE A 832 66.09 36.47 103.59
N GLU A 833 66.29 35.52 104.53
CA GLU A 833 66.79 34.17 104.16
C GLU A 833 65.75 33.16 103.64
N ALA A 834 64.50 33.20 104.10
CA ALA A 834 63.51 32.13 103.81
C ALA A 834 62.94 32.09 102.37
N PRO A 835 62.62 33.22 101.70
CA PRO A 835 62.05 33.20 100.34
C PRO A 835 63.00 32.60 99.29
N PHE A 836 64.31 32.59 99.56
CA PHE A 836 65.35 32.17 98.64
C PHE A 836 65.27 30.67 98.25
N ASN A 837 64.89 29.79 99.18
CA ASN A 837 64.96 28.34 98.96
C ASN A 837 63.80 27.78 98.13
N LYS A 838 62.60 28.38 98.21
CA LYS A 838 61.41 27.85 97.52
C LYS A 838 61.52 27.94 95.99
N VAL A 839 62.17 28.99 95.49
CA VAL A 839 62.36 29.25 94.05
C VAL A 839 63.23 28.16 93.38
N LYS A 840 64.04 27.41 94.15
CA LYS A 840 64.95 26.39 93.60
C LYS A 840 64.25 25.09 93.17
N GLN A 841 63.09 24.76 93.72
CA GLN A 841 62.53 23.41 93.65
C GLN A 841 61.60 23.17 92.45
N GLU A 842 60.81 24.17 92.03
CA GLU A 842 59.90 24.06 90.86
C GLU A 842 60.64 23.97 89.52
N LEU A 843 61.93 24.32 89.49
CA LEU A 843 62.76 24.25 88.28
C LEU A 843 63.11 22.80 87.84
N ALA A 844 62.84 21.75 88.62
CA ALA A 844 63.31 20.38 88.37
C ALA A 844 62.37 19.43 87.59
N GLN A 845 61.02 19.58 87.65
CA GLN A 845 60.05 18.62 87.06
C GLN A 845 59.83 18.75 85.54
N LEU A 846 60.20 19.89 84.95
CA LEU A 846 60.04 20.17 83.51
C LEU A 846 60.94 19.32 82.58
N HIS A 847 61.82 18.46 83.11
CA HIS A 847 62.88 17.80 82.35
C HIS A 847 62.49 16.44 81.68
N PHE A 848 61.41 15.73 82.07
CA PHE A 848 61.20 14.30 81.70
C PHE A 848 60.39 13.97 80.42
N MET A 849 59.50 14.83 79.90
CA MET A 849 58.75 14.54 78.64
C MET A 849 59.57 14.76 77.34
N HIS A 850 60.90 14.88 77.43
CA HIS A 850 61.74 15.38 76.33
C HIS A 850 62.57 14.30 75.58
N ARG A 851 62.47 13.01 75.91
CA ARG A 851 63.12 11.91 75.13
C ARG A 851 62.30 10.61 75.15
N GLY A 852 61.79 10.20 73.99
CA GLY A 852 61.30 8.84 73.76
C GLY A 852 62.36 8.02 73.03
N ASP A 853 62.93 7.04 73.73
CA ASP A 853 63.66 5.88 73.21
C ASP A 853 62.81 4.62 73.51
N GLU A 854 62.99 3.55 72.74
CA GLU A 854 62.09 2.39 72.54
C GLU A 854 61.91 1.38 73.70
N ASP A 855 62.01 1.75 74.98
CA ASP A 855 61.66 0.84 76.09
C ASP A 855 60.77 1.55 77.14
N GLU A 856 59.67 0.87 77.55
CA GLU A 856 58.79 1.12 78.72
C GLU A 856 57.36 1.70 78.50
N SER A 857 56.34 0.84 78.25
CA SER A 857 55.07 0.76 79.04
C SER A 857 54.12 -0.34 78.52
N LYS A 858 53.59 -1.23 79.40
CA LYS A 858 52.87 -2.49 79.08
C LYS A 858 51.35 -2.52 79.42
N TYR A 859 50.79 -1.44 79.96
CA TYR A 859 49.44 -1.44 80.57
C TYR A 859 48.47 -0.51 79.82
N HIS A 860 47.27 -1.01 79.48
CA HIS A 860 46.27 -0.28 78.71
C HIS A 860 44.84 -0.47 79.26
N ASP A 861 43.97 0.52 79.12
CA ASP A 861 42.54 0.45 79.50
C ASP A 861 41.71 -0.19 78.38
N LEU A 862 41.12 -1.38 78.64
CA LEU A 862 40.39 -2.16 77.65
C LEU A 862 39.01 -1.58 77.33
N HIS A 863 38.36 -0.93 78.30
CA HIS A 863 37.02 -0.37 78.12
C HIS A 863 37.04 0.83 77.18
N LEU A 864 37.99 1.75 77.40
CA LEU A 864 38.17 2.91 76.53
C LEU A 864 38.43 2.49 75.08
N LEU A 865 39.15 1.38 74.88
CA LEU A 865 39.47 0.85 73.55
C LEU A 865 38.27 0.19 72.86
N ILE A 866 37.50 -0.70 73.54
CA ILE A 866 36.34 -1.37 72.92
C ILE A 866 35.17 -0.39 72.68
N GLU A 867 34.95 0.56 73.59
CA GLU A 867 33.92 1.60 73.42
C GLU A 867 34.22 2.47 72.20
N SER A 868 35.49 2.87 72.05
CA SER A 868 35.96 3.61 70.87
C SER A 868 35.77 2.81 69.59
N ALA A 869 35.98 1.49 69.61
CA ALA A 869 35.76 0.61 68.46
C ALA A 869 34.27 0.46 68.11
N LEU A 870 33.39 0.14 69.08
CA LEU A 870 31.96 -0.03 68.83
C LEU A 870 31.28 1.25 68.30
N LYS A 871 31.72 2.41 68.78
CA LYS A 871 31.22 3.71 68.31
C LYS A 871 31.53 3.95 66.83
N SER A 872 32.62 3.37 66.32
CA SER A 872 32.97 3.45 64.89
C SER A 872 32.11 2.55 63.99
N TRP A 873 31.62 1.40 64.48
CA TRP A 873 30.80 0.42 63.72
C TRP A 873 29.28 0.60 63.84
N GLN A 874 28.83 1.52 64.71
CA GLN A 874 27.42 1.70 65.05
C GLN A 874 26.55 2.03 63.81
N GLU A 875 27.08 2.78 62.84
CA GLU A 875 26.34 3.18 61.64
C GLU A 875 26.11 2.00 60.67
N GLU A 876 27.08 1.10 60.49
CA GLU A 876 27.00 0.01 59.51
C GLU A 876 26.02 -1.09 59.93
N TYR A 877 26.02 -1.45 61.22
CA TYR A 877 25.04 -2.39 61.77
C TYR A 877 23.61 -1.84 61.73
N SER A 878 23.44 -0.52 61.97
CA SER A 878 22.14 0.14 61.86
C SER A 878 21.57 0.07 60.43
N LYS A 879 22.42 0.18 59.39
CA LYS A 879 22.03 0.04 57.98
C LYS A 879 21.67 -1.40 57.59
N ALA A 880 22.30 -2.40 58.20
CA ALA A 880 21.99 -3.81 57.96
C ALA A 880 20.69 -4.30 58.62
N LEU A 881 20.00 -3.44 59.39
CA LEU A 881 18.85 -3.77 60.23
C LEU A 881 19.17 -4.85 61.27
N ILE A 882 20.39 -4.82 61.83
CA ILE A 882 20.84 -5.71 62.91
C ILE A 882 21.00 -4.86 64.17
N LYS A 883 20.43 -5.31 65.28
CA LYS A 883 20.50 -4.58 66.56
C LYS A 883 21.76 -4.97 67.33
N LEU A 884 22.50 -3.99 67.87
CA LEU A 884 23.78 -4.17 68.57
C LEU A 884 23.63 -3.73 70.04
N THR A 885 23.96 -4.61 71.00
CA THR A 885 23.85 -4.34 72.44
C THR A 885 25.17 -4.64 73.17
N TYR A 886 25.72 -3.68 73.93
CA TYR A 886 26.96 -3.81 74.73
C TYR A 886 26.75 -3.46 76.21
N SER A 887 27.40 -4.19 77.13
CA SER A 887 27.47 -3.88 78.57
C SER A 887 28.82 -4.27 79.19
N GLY A 888 29.50 -3.34 79.90
CA GLY A 888 30.79 -3.56 80.59
C GLY A 888 31.37 -2.35 81.35
N GLU A 889 32.32 -2.55 82.28
CA GLU A 889 33.00 -1.51 83.10
C GLU A 889 34.53 -1.33 82.77
N PRO A 890 35.18 -0.20 83.13
CA PRO A 890 36.62 0.06 82.90
C PRO A 890 37.57 -0.92 83.59
N ARG A 891 38.49 -1.51 82.83
CA ARG A 891 39.48 -2.49 83.33
C ARG A 891 40.81 -2.37 82.59
N PHE A 892 41.90 -2.27 83.35
CA PHE A 892 43.27 -2.29 82.81
C PHE A 892 43.74 -3.72 82.57
N VAL A 893 44.30 -3.95 81.40
CA VAL A 893 44.91 -5.23 81.00
C VAL A 893 46.37 -5.03 80.65
N GLU A 894 47.18 -6.03 80.94
CA GLU A 894 48.55 -6.08 80.46
C GLU A 894 48.54 -6.63 79.02
N VAL A 895 49.07 -5.85 78.09
CA VAL A 895 49.15 -6.25 76.68
C VAL A 895 50.61 -6.40 76.31
N ARG A 896 50.99 -7.60 75.88
CA ARG A 896 52.40 -7.88 75.54
C ARG A 896 52.86 -7.15 74.29
N GLN A 897 51.99 -7.07 73.30
CA GLN A 897 52.20 -6.35 72.06
C GLN A 897 50.89 -5.68 71.67
N PHE A 898 50.89 -4.37 71.51
CA PHE A 898 49.66 -3.62 71.26
C PHE A 898 49.11 -3.90 69.85
N ASN A 899 47.99 -4.62 69.78
CA ASN A 899 47.24 -4.94 68.55
C ASN A 899 45.72 -5.10 68.80
N LEU A 900 45.22 -4.61 69.93
CA LEU A 900 43.83 -4.80 70.37
C LEU A 900 42.82 -4.09 69.44
N ASP A 901 43.19 -2.94 68.87
CA ASP A 901 42.41 -2.19 67.91
C ASP A 901 42.13 -2.99 66.62
N VAL A 902 43.12 -3.74 66.13
CA VAL A 902 42.96 -4.58 64.94
C VAL A 902 42.13 -5.83 65.24
N LEU A 903 42.27 -6.41 66.44
CA LEU A 903 41.51 -7.58 66.88
C LEU A 903 40.00 -7.32 66.96
N PHE A 904 39.58 -6.23 67.58
CA PHE A 904 38.15 -5.90 67.73
C PHE A 904 37.46 -5.64 66.39
N ASN A 905 38.15 -4.98 65.45
CA ASN A 905 37.61 -4.72 64.12
C ASN A 905 37.37 -6.02 63.31
N ALA A 906 38.21 -7.05 63.48
CA ALA A 906 38.06 -8.31 62.76
C ALA A 906 36.83 -9.13 63.20
N VAL A 907 36.56 -9.22 64.52
CA VAL A 907 35.41 -9.98 65.05
C VAL A 907 34.08 -9.32 64.67
N LEU A 908 34.00 -7.99 64.75
CA LEU A 908 32.80 -7.24 64.36
C LEU A 908 32.51 -7.35 62.85
N THR A 909 33.54 -7.48 62.02
CA THR A 909 33.38 -7.67 60.57
C THR A 909 32.78 -9.05 60.23
N ASP A 910 33.09 -10.09 61.00
CA ASP A 910 32.56 -11.44 60.75
C ASP A 910 31.08 -11.55 61.18
N ALA A 911 30.73 -11.01 62.34
CA ALA A 911 29.37 -11.08 62.88
C ALA A 911 28.33 -10.44 61.95
N ILE A 912 28.62 -9.28 61.34
CA ILE A 912 27.69 -8.59 60.43
C ILE A 912 27.36 -9.41 59.18
N LYS A 913 28.26 -10.31 58.74
CA LYS A 913 28.06 -11.15 57.54
C LYS A 913 27.15 -12.36 57.80
N ARG A 914 27.10 -12.87 59.03
CA ARG A 914 26.33 -14.09 59.38
C ARG A 914 24.89 -13.81 59.84
N LEU A 915 24.64 -12.60 60.32
CA LEU A 915 23.36 -12.19 60.89
C LEU A 915 22.36 -11.78 59.81
N TYR A 916 21.11 -12.25 59.92
CA TYR A 916 20.04 -11.88 59.00
C TYR A 916 19.31 -10.60 59.47
N LYS A 917 18.60 -9.93 58.56
CA LYS A 917 17.84 -8.70 58.87
C LYS A 917 16.87 -8.93 60.03
N HIS A 918 16.87 -8.03 61.01
CA HIS A 918 16.08 -8.03 62.27
C HIS A 918 16.57 -8.97 63.38
N GLN A 919 17.77 -9.53 63.27
CA GLN A 919 18.42 -10.24 64.39
C GLN A 919 19.23 -9.28 65.30
N GLU A 920 19.62 -9.77 66.49
CA GLU A 920 20.38 -9.00 67.50
C GLU A 920 21.73 -9.67 67.81
N LEU A 921 22.80 -8.87 67.88
CA LEU A 921 24.14 -9.24 68.35
C LEU A 921 24.37 -8.64 69.74
N THR A 922 24.68 -9.50 70.72
CA THR A 922 24.92 -9.08 72.12
C THR A 922 26.39 -9.27 72.51
N ILE A 923 26.99 -8.23 73.09
CA ILE A 923 28.40 -8.16 73.53
C ILE A 923 28.47 -7.85 75.03
N GLN A 924 29.18 -8.65 75.82
CA GLN A 924 29.28 -8.45 77.27
C GLN A 924 30.73 -8.55 77.74
N LEU A 925 31.20 -7.59 78.54
CA LEU A 925 32.50 -7.63 79.21
C LEU A 925 32.30 -8.02 80.68
N GLU A 926 32.81 -9.19 81.06
CA GLU A 926 32.71 -9.77 82.39
C GLU A 926 34.09 -10.13 82.95
N VAL A 927 34.21 -10.26 84.26
CA VAL A 927 35.44 -10.78 84.90
C VAL A 927 35.19 -12.22 85.35
N ARG A 928 35.97 -13.15 84.80
CA ARG A 928 35.98 -14.56 85.22
C ARG A 928 37.42 -14.96 85.54
N ASN A 929 37.67 -15.51 86.72
CA ASN A 929 38.98 -16.03 87.16
C ASN A 929 40.18 -15.07 86.92
N ALA A 930 40.10 -13.82 87.41
CA ALA A 930 41.15 -12.79 87.29
C ALA A 930 41.51 -12.38 85.84
N GLN A 931 40.65 -12.69 84.88
CA GLN A 931 40.76 -12.26 83.49
C GLN A 931 39.52 -11.44 83.10
N ALA A 932 39.72 -10.41 82.29
CA ALA A 932 38.67 -9.67 81.62
C ALA A 932 38.26 -10.43 80.36
N VAL A 933 37.00 -10.90 80.31
CA VAL A 933 36.43 -11.74 79.24
C VAL A 933 35.34 -10.97 78.50
N ILE A 934 35.47 -10.84 77.18
CA ILE A 934 34.46 -10.25 76.28
C ILE A 934 33.76 -11.38 75.51
N VAL A 935 32.43 -11.47 75.64
CA VAL A 935 31.56 -12.50 75.04
C VAL A 935 30.65 -11.90 73.97
N PHE A 936 30.66 -12.46 72.76
CA PHE A 936 29.79 -12.12 71.62
C PHE A 936 28.81 -13.28 71.36
N SER A 937 27.49 -13.03 71.29
CA SER A 937 26.46 -14.07 71.07
C SER A 937 25.45 -13.68 69.99
N ASP A 938 25.11 -14.61 69.09
CA ASP A 938 24.16 -14.43 67.99
C ASP A 938 23.33 -15.69 67.63
N PHE A 939 22.26 -15.52 66.84
CA PHE A 939 21.36 -16.59 66.35
C PHE A 939 21.39 -16.72 64.81
N GLY A 940 22.48 -16.28 64.17
CA GLY A 940 22.65 -16.27 62.72
C GLY A 940 23.04 -17.64 62.15
N ALA A 941 23.55 -17.66 60.91
CA ALA A 941 24.09 -18.89 60.32
C ALA A 941 25.21 -19.48 61.21
N PRO A 942 25.32 -20.82 61.36
CA PRO A 942 26.28 -21.44 62.29
C PRO A 942 27.73 -21.08 61.94
N ILE A 943 28.55 -20.75 62.96
CA ILE A 943 29.95 -20.35 62.78
C ILE A 943 30.75 -21.51 62.17
N GLN A 944 31.27 -21.32 60.95
CA GLN A 944 32.22 -22.25 60.34
C GLN A 944 33.59 -21.55 60.19
N ASN A 945 34.60 -22.01 60.95
CA ASN A 945 36.03 -21.65 60.84
C ASN A 945 36.44 -20.17 61.15
N ILE A 946 35.86 -19.48 62.15
CA ILE A 946 36.27 -18.10 62.48
C ILE A 946 37.73 -18.00 62.96
N ASP A 947 38.24 -19.01 63.66
CA ASP A 947 39.62 -19.03 64.19
C ASP A 947 40.68 -18.94 63.08
N LYS A 948 40.31 -19.34 61.86
CA LYS A 948 41.18 -19.33 60.66
C LYS A 948 41.02 -18.07 59.81
N THR A 949 40.23 -17.08 60.25
CA THR A 949 40.02 -15.84 59.49
C THR A 949 41.31 -15.03 59.47
N MET A 950 41.81 -14.71 58.28
CA MET A 950 43.09 -14.01 58.11
C MET A 950 42.91 -12.50 58.24
N VAL A 951 43.69 -11.86 59.12
CA VAL A 951 43.70 -10.43 59.41
C VAL A 951 45.09 -9.85 59.15
N THR A 952 45.15 -8.77 58.38
CA THR A 952 46.42 -8.12 58.03
C THR A 952 46.86 -7.13 59.10
N LEU A 953 48.06 -7.34 59.66
CA LEU A 953 48.76 -6.37 60.50
C LEU A 953 50.11 -6.04 59.86
N SER A 954 50.36 -4.76 59.57
CA SER A 954 51.65 -4.28 59.06
C SER A 954 52.16 -4.99 57.79
N GLY A 955 51.24 -5.38 56.90
CA GLY A 955 51.56 -6.01 55.61
C GLY A 955 51.60 -7.55 55.59
N SER A 956 51.45 -8.22 56.74
CA SER A 956 51.39 -9.69 56.85
C SER A 956 50.01 -10.14 57.30
N SER A 957 49.45 -11.20 56.70
CA SER A 957 48.16 -11.78 57.11
C SER A 957 48.38 -12.86 58.17
N TYR A 958 47.72 -12.73 59.32
CA TYR A 958 47.76 -13.69 60.42
C TYR A 958 46.36 -14.26 60.68
N PRO A 959 46.21 -15.54 61.06
CA PRO A 959 44.94 -16.05 61.58
C PRO A 959 44.56 -15.27 62.85
N LEU A 960 43.28 -14.97 63.02
CA LEU A 960 42.76 -14.19 64.15
C LEU A 960 43.24 -14.75 65.51
N GLU A 961 43.23 -16.08 65.67
CA GLU A 961 43.71 -16.76 66.87
C GLU A 961 45.17 -16.41 67.21
N GLU A 962 46.04 -16.26 66.21
CA GLU A 962 47.45 -15.92 66.43
C GLU A 962 47.63 -14.49 66.95
N LEU A 963 46.84 -13.54 66.45
CA LEU A 963 46.88 -12.16 66.93
C LEU A 963 46.39 -12.05 68.39
N VAL A 964 45.38 -12.84 68.76
CA VAL A 964 44.88 -12.92 70.13
C VAL A 964 45.99 -13.46 71.05
N ILE A 965 46.70 -14.51 70.64
CA ILE A 965 47.83 -15.06 71.42
C ILE A 965 48.98 -14.05 71.55
N ARG A 966 49.34 -13.29 70.51
CA ARG A 966 50.41 -12.26 70.58
C ARG A 966 50.10 -11.13 71.55
N SER A 967 48.82 -10.75 71.63
CA SER A 967 48.34 -9.78 72.60
C SER A 967 48.36 -10.33 74.05
N GLY A 968 48.40 -11.66 74.19
CA GLY A 968 48.38 -12.37 75.47
C GLY A 968 47.01 -12.90 75.88
N GLY A 969 46.04 -12.98 74.97
CA GLY A 969 44.67 -13.41 75.25
C GLY A 969 44.31 -14.83 74.78
N VAL A 970 43.09 -15.28 75.08
CA VAL A 970 42.53 -16.62 74.73
C VAL A 970 41.17 -16.48 74.01
N LEU A 971 40.92 -17.30 72.98
CA LEU A 971 39.70 -17.32 72.16
C LEU A 971 38.94 -18.66 72.30
N HIS A 972 37.62 -18.62 72.52
CA HIS A 972 36.74 -19.80 72.55
C HIS A 972 35.47 -19.61 71.70
N VAL A 973 35.10 -20.60 70.88
CA VAL A 973 33.96 -20.52 69.94
C VAL A 973 33.04 -21.74 70.04
N LEU A 974 31.73 -21.53 70.18
CA LEU A 974 30.70 -22.58 70.30
C LEU A 974 29.55 -22.33 69.30
N ALA A 975 29.29 -23.29 68.41
CA ALA A 975 28.21 -23.22 67.40
C ALA A 975 27.20 -24.37 67.60
N LEU A 976 26.00 -24.03 68.09
CA LEU A 976 24.84 -24.93 68.22
C LEU A 976 23.84 -24.63 67.10
N LYS A 977 22.99 -25.60 66.71
CA LYS A 977 22.01 -25.44 65.61
C LYS A 977 21.12 -24.20 65.73
N GLU A 978 20.92 -23.70 66.96
CA GLU A 978 20.07 -22.55 67.24
C GLU A 978 20.83 -21.35 67.84
N ARG A 979 22.15 -21.40 68.11
CA ARG A 979 22.90 -20.29 68.74
C ARG A 979 24.41 -20.36 68.55
N ASN A 980 25.05 -19.21 68.32
CA ASN A 980 26.49 -19.01 68.17
C ASN A 980 27.07 -18.14 69.30
N VAL A 981 28.26 -18.48 69.84
CA VAL A 981 28.95 -17.71 70.90
C VAL A 981 30.48 -17.67 70.66
N ILE A 982 31.11 -16.49 70.83
CA ILE A 982 32.58 -16.24 70.76
C ILE A 982 33.04 -15.52 72.05
N GLU A 983 34.06 -16.03 72.76
CA GLU A 983 34.62 -15.43 73.98
C GLU A 983 36.12 -15.08 73.82
N LEU A 984 36.56 -13.89 74.25
CA LEU A 984 37.95 -13.40 74.25
C LEU A 984 38.39 -12.95 75.66
N ALA A 985 39.54 -13.42 76.17
CA ALA A 985 39.97 -13.14 77.57
C ALA A 985 41.43 -12.63 77.71
N TRP A 986 41.69 -11.63 78.58
CA TRP A 986 43.03 -11.11 78.94
C TRP A 986 43.27 -10.97 80.46
N PRO A 987 44.52 -11.07 80.95
CA PRO A 987 44.85 -10.92 82.38
C PRO A 987 44.69 -9.47 82.88
N LEU A 988 44.05 -9.31 84.04
CA LEU A 988 43.82 -8.01 84.68
C LEU A 988 45.13 -7.47 85.31
N ALA A 989 45.44 -6.19 85.11
CA ALA A 989 46.62 -5.53 85.68
C ALA A 989 46.26 -4.53 86.80
N THR A 990 47.02 -4.52 87.89
CA THR A 990 46.92 -3.56 89.00
C THR A 990 48.02 -2.50 88.88
N LEU A 991 47.66 -1.23 88.69
CA LEU A 991 48.57 -0.07 88.63
C LEU A 991 48.89 0.49 90.04
N PRO A 992 50.17 0.67 90.42
CA PRO A 992 50.59 1.48 91.59
C PRO A 992 51.51 2.64 91.14
N GLU A 993 51.02 3.87 90.95
CA GLU A 993 50.75 4.99 91.89
C GLU A 993 51.98 5.87 92.26
N LEU A 994 51.89 7.14 91.80
CA LEU A 994 52.42 8.40 92.37
C LEU A 994 53.85 8.87 92.02
N GLU A 995 53.95 9.86 91.12
CA GLU A 995 54.77 11.08 91.32
C GLU A 995 54.31 12.20 90.37
N THR A 996 53.26 12.88 90.81
CA THR A 996 52.62 14.02 90.13
C THR A 996 53.33 15.32 90.48
N ILE A 997 53.37 16.26 89.52
CA ILE A 997 53.04 17.70 89.64
C ILE A 997 53.68 18.38 88.41
N HIS A 998 52.96 18.49 87.31
CA HIS A 998 52.11 19.62 86.91
C HIS A 998 52.86 20.90 86.50
N LYS A 999 52.95 21.09 85.17
CA LYS A 999 52.79 22.39 84.50
C LYS A 999 51.37 22.92 84.73
N PRO A 1000 51.17 24.24 84.74
CA PRO A 1000 50.25 24.88 83.77
C PRO A 1000 50.95 26.04 83.03
N GLU A 1001 50.58 26.39 81.79
CA GLU A 1001 49.58 27.41 81.38
C GLU A 1001 49.92 28.81 81.94
N GLU A 1002 49.93 29.93 81.20
CA GLU A 1002 48.97 30.55 80.26
C GLU A 1002 49.76 31.54 79.35
N GLY A 1003 49.29 32.15 78.26
CA GLY A 1003 47.95 32.21 77.68
C GLY A 1003 47.90 33.09 76.41
N GLU A 1004 46.76 32.96 75.74
CA GLU A 1004 45.98 34.00 75.04
C GLU A 1004 46.48 34.68 73.75
N GLN A 1005 45.80 34.32 72.65
CA GLN A 1005 44.68 35.08 72.05
C GLN A 1005 44.77 35.38 70.54
N ALA A 1006 43.59 35.19 69.94
CA ALA A 1006 42.96 36.00 68.89
C ALA A 1006 43.22 35.69 67.40
N ALA A 1007 42.25 34.95 66.83
CA ALA A 1007 41.29 35.41 65.80
C ALA A 1007 41.78 36.08 64.49
N LYS A 1008 41.31 35.55 63.33
CA LYS A 1008 40.32 36.24 62.48
C LYS A 1008 39.72 35.41 61.32
N VAL A 1009 38.40 35.60 61.22
CA VAL A 1009 37.32 35.26 60.28
C VAL A 1009 37.56 35.63 58.80
N GLY A 1010 36.88 34.95 57.86
CA GLY A 1010 36.62 35.51 56.53
C GLY A 1010 35.84 34.66 55.50
N ILE A 1011 34.54 34.39 55.74
CA ILE A 1011 33.45 34.34 54.73
C ILE A 1011 33.47 33.19 53.68
N ASP A 1012 32.81 32.06 53.98
CA ASP A 1012 32.38 31.05 52.97
C ASP A 1012 30.92 30.55 53.19
N GLU A 1013 30.25 31.03 54.26
CA GLU A 1013 28.91 30.58 54.69
C GLU A 1013 27.76 31.31 53.97
N VAL A 1014 27.95 32.59 53.63
CA VAL A 1014 26.93 33.43 52.97
C VAL A 1014 26.64 32.96 51.54
N GLU A 1015 27.62 32.35 50.87
CA GLU A 1015 27.49 31.91 49.49
C GLU A 1015 26.74 30.58 49.39
N LYS A 1016 26.92 29.68 50.37
CA LYS A 1016 26.13 28.44 50.50
C LYS A 1016 24.66 28.71 50.86
N GLU A 1017 24.39 29.66 51.75
CA GLU A 1017 23.02 29.98 52.16
C GLU A 1017 22.21 30.61 51.01
N TRP A 1018 22.86 31.41 50.16
CA TRP A 1018 22.21 32.00 48.98
C TRP A 1018 21.83 30.93 47.93
N LEU A 1019 22.71 29.97 47.65
CA LEU A 1019 22.42 28.88 46.70
C LEU A 1019 21.25 28.00 47.16
N SER A 1020 21.20 27.66 48.44
CA SER A 1020 20.09 26.88 49.01
C SER A 1020 18.72 27.57 48.85
N LYS A 1021 18.68 28.92 48.93
CA LYS A 1021 17.45 29.70 48.68
C LYS A 1021 17.02 29.65 47.21
N VAL A 1022 17.98 29.62 46.28
CA VAL A 1022 17.68 29.51 44.83
C VAL A 1022 17.17 28.10 44.48
N GLU A 1023 17.78 27.05 45.02
CA GLU A 1023 17.39 25.66 44.79
C GLU A 1023 15.98 25.37 45.33
N LYS A 1024 15.65 25.82 46.56
CA LYS A 1024 14.29 25.71 47.11
C LYS A 1024 13.23 26.41 46.26
N LEU A 1025 13.58 27.53 45.63
CA LEU A 1025 12.64 28.29 44.79
C LEU A 1025 12.34 27.53 43.49
N ILE A 1026 13.33 26.87 42.91
CA ILE A 1026 13.14 25.98 41.74
C ILE A 1026 12.24 24.80 42.12
N GLU A 1027 12.49 24.13 43.26
CA GLU A 1027 11.68 23.00 43.71
C GLU A 1027 10.21 23.36 43.98
N LEU A 1028 9.92 24.58 44.44
CA LEU A 1028 8.56 24.98 44.76
C LEU A 1028 7.72 25.35 43.53
N HIS A 1029 8.36 25.85 42.46
CA HIS A 1029 7.69 26.44 41.30
C HIS A 1029 7.99 25.74 39.96
N TYR A 1030 8.65 24.57 39.95
CA TYR A 1030 9.03 23.90 38.71
C TYR A 1030 7.83 23.56 37.81
N SER A 1031 6.66 23.22 38.38
CA SER A 1031 5.47 22.84 37.62
C SER A 1031 4.77 24.02 36.92
N ASP A 1032 5.08 25.28 37.28
CA ASP A 1032 4.47 26.46 36.65
C ASP A 1032 5.15 26.78 35.30
N PRO A 1033 4.45 26.68 34.15
CA PRO A 1033 5.07 26.93 32.85
C PRO A 1033 5.53 28.38 32.62
N ASN A 1034 4.98 29.35 33.37
CA ASN A 1034 5.36 30.77 33.28
C ASN A 1034 6.57 31.12 34.14
N PHE A 1035 7.06 30.18 34.96
CA PHE A 1035 8.25 30.38 35.78
C PHE A 1035 9.51 30.44 34.91
N THR A 1036 10.11 31.63 34.84
CA THR A 1036 11.27 31.95 34.01
C THR A 1036 12.38 32.62 34.84
N THR A 1037 13.53 32.86 34.22
CA THR A 1037 14.67 33.54 34.87
C THR A 1037 14.31 34.93 35.40
N SER A 1038 13.38 35.64 34.76
CA SER A 1038 12.92 36.96 35.18
C SER A 1038 12.02 36.90 36.43
N THR A 1039 11.09 35.96 36.51
CA THR A 1039 10.21 35.77 37.67
C THR A 1039 11.00 35.29 38.89
N ALA A 1040 11.98 34.40 38.69
CA ALA A 1040 12.90 33.97 39.73
C ALA A 1040 13.76 35.13 40.25
N ALA A 1041 14.25 35.98 39.35
CA ALA A 1041 15.04 37.15 39.72
C ALA A 1041 14.22 38.19 40.51
N GLN A 1042 12.97 38.42 40.11
CA GLN A 1042 12.03 39.27 40.88
C GLN A 1042 11.74 38.71 42.27
N ALA A 1043 11.48 37.40 42.40
CA ALA A 1043 11.21 36.76 43.69
C ALA A 1043 12.42 36.81 44.65
N LEU A 1044 13.63 36.86 44.09
CA LEU A 1044 14.89 37.00 44.84
C LEU A 1044 15.35 38.45 44.99
N TYR A 1045 14.56 39.42 44.52
CA TYR A 1045 14.88 40.86 44.50
C TYR A 1045 16.23 41.20 43.84
N VAL A 1046 16.61 40.47 42.79
CA VAL A 1046 17.84 40.69 42.02
C VAL A 1046 17.53 40.94 40.54
N SER A 1047 18.47 41.54 39.82
CA SER A 1047 18.36 41.62 38.36
C SER A 1047 18.66 40.25 37.73
N GLU A 1048 18.01 39.94 36.61
CA GLU A 1048 18.17 38.67 35.89
C GLU A 1048 19.64 38.39 35.53
N ARG A 1049 20.38 39.43 35.11
CA ARG A 1049 21.81 39.34 34.76
C ARG A 1049 22.67 38.98 35.98
N SER A 1050 22.34 39.49 37.16
CA SER A 1050 23.04 39.16 38.41
C SER A 1050 22.72 37.75 38.88
N LEU A 1051 21.46 37.30 38.77
CA LEU A 1051 21.06 35.93 39.08
C LEU A 1051 21.82 34.94 38.19
N GLN A 1052 21.75 35.11 36.87
CA GLN A 1052 22.43 34.21 35.93
C GLN A 1052 23.94 34.18 36.13
N ARG A 1053 24.58 35.33 36.36
CA ARG A 1053 26.03 35.40 36.57
C ARG A 1053 26.44 34.72 37.88
N ARG A 1054 25.76 35.02 39.00
CA ARG A 1054 26.07 34.42 40.31
C ARG A 1054 25.79 32.92 40.32
N PHE A 1055 24.66 32.50 39.77
CA PHE A 1055 24.29 31.08 39.70
C PHE A 1055 25.26 30.28 38.83
N LYS A 1056 25.65 30.79 37.66
CA LYS A 1056 26.62 30.12 36.77
C LYS A 1056 28.04 30.10 37.34
N ALA A 1057 28.45 31.13 38.07
CA ALA A 1057 29.75 31.14 38.75
C ALA A 1057 29.83 30.08 39.86
N ALA A 1058 28.72 29.83 40.56
CA ALA A 1058 28.65 28.87 41.63
C ALA A 1058 28.40 27.41 41.16
N THR A 1059 27.51 27.19 40.19
CA THR A 1059 27.05 25.84 39.78
C THR A 1059 27.61 25.39 38.42
N GLY A 1060 28.24 26.28 37.66
CA GLY A 1060 28.73 26.01 36.29
C GLY A 1060 27.64 25.93 35.21
N LYS A 1061 26.36 25.83 35.59
CA LYS A 1061 25.20 25.73 34.67
C LYS A 1061 24.41 27.04 34.63
N THR A 1062 23.64 27.26 33.57
CA THR A 1062 22.68 28.38 33.54
C THR A 1062 21.42 28.03 34.34
N PHE A 1063 20.74 29.04 34.90
CA PHE A 1063 19.50 28.82 35.67
C PHE A 1063 18.42 28.06 34.87
N LYS A 1064 18.30 28.38 33.56
CA LYS A 1064 17.33 27.72 32.67
C LYS A 1064 17.66 26.25 32.42
N GLU A 1065 18.95 25.88 32.37
CA GLU A 1065 19.37 24.48 32.26
C GLU A 1065 19.02 23.73 33.54
N SER A 1066 19.31 24.30 34.71
CA SER A 1066 19.00 23.69 36.01
C SER A 1066 17.50 23.52 36.25
N LEU A 1067 16.66 24.49 35.87
CA LEU A 1067 15.20 24.37 35.95
C LEU A 1067 14.67 23.24 35.06
N ASN A 1068 15.17 23.12 33.82
CA ASN A 1068 14.73 22.05 32.92
C ASN A 1068 15.17 20.66 33.39
N GLU A 1069 16.36 20.55 34.00
CA GLU A 1069 16.87 19.29 34.57
C GLU A 1069 15.93 18.79 35.68
N VAL A 1070 15.54 19.65 36.63
CA VAL A 1070 14.57 19.31 37.68
C VAL A 1070 13.21 18.92 37.11
N ARG A 1071 12.70 19.64 36.10
CA ARG A 1071 11.43 19.29 35.43
C ARG A 1071 11.47 17.91 34.77
N LEU A 1072 12.59 17.57 34.12
CA LEU A 1072 12.77 16.27 33.44
C LEU A 1072 12.93 15.11 34.44
N GLU A 1073 13.62 15.33 35.56
CA GLU A 1073 13.72 14.34 36.65
C GLU A 1073 12.35 14.04 37.28
N LYS A 1074 11.53 15.07 37.53
CA LYS A 1074 10.15 14.90 38.05
C LYS A 1074 9.22 14.26 37.02
N ALA A 1075 9.40 14.57 35.74
CA ALA A 1075 8.68 13.92 34.65
C ALA A 1075 9.01 12.42 34.57
N CYS A 1076 10.28 12.04 34.75
CA CYS A 1076 10.69 10.64 34.79
C CYS A 1076 9.96 9.85 35.90
N GLN A 1077 9.89 10.41 37.12
CA GLN A 1077 9.15 9.81 38.23
C GLN A 1077 7.65 9.64 37.93
N SER A 1078 7.04 10.59 37.22
CA SER A 1078 5.62 10.55 36.85
C SER A 1078 5.32 9.63 35.66
N LEU A 1079 6.28 9.43 34.74
CA LEU A 1079 6.15 8.44 33.67
C LEU A 1079 6.22 7.02 34.23
N LEU A 1080 7.09 6.76 35.22
CA LEU A 1080 7.21 5.47 35.90
C LEU A 1080 5.96 5.08 36.71
N SER A 1081 5.12 6.03 37.11
CA SER A 1081 3.85 5.76 37.78
C SER A 1081 2.67 5.50 36.81
N GLY A 1082 2.94 5.44 35.49
CA GLY A 1082 1.96 5.08 34.46
C GLY A 1082 1.13 6.24 33.91
N ALA A 1083 1.51 7.50 34.17
CA ALA A 1083 0.79 8.66 33.66
C ALA A 1083 1.03 8.90 32.15
N LYS A 1084 0.02 9.45 31.45
CA LYS A 1084 0.11 9.73 30.00
C LYS A 1084 1.15 10.82 29.71
N ILE A 1085 2.02 10.58 28.74
CA ILE A 1085 3.17 11.45 28.37
C ILE A 1085 2.78 12.92 28.18
N ALA A 1086 1.69 13.19 27.46
CA ALA A 1086 1.24 14.56 27.22
C ALA A 1086 0.84 15.28 28.51
N GLN A 1087 0.24 14.57 29.47
CA GLN A 1087 -0.18 15.14 30.74
C GLN A 1087 1.02 15.37 31.66
N VAL A 1088 1.97 14.44 31.71
CA VAL A 1088 3.23 14.61 32.44
C VAL A 1088 4.02 15.83 31.95
N ALA A 1089 4.02 16.09 30.64
CA ALA A 1089 4.67 17.27 30.08
C ALA A 1089 4.08 18.57 30.67
N PHE A 1090 2.75 18.69 30.72
CA PHE A 1090 2.08 19.87 31.28
C PHE A 1090 2.23 19.96 32.79
N ASP A 1091 2.09 18.85 33.51
CA ASP A 1091 2.21 18.81 34.98
C ASP A 1091 3.63 19.17 35.45
N CYS A 1092 4.65 18.88 34.62
CA CYS A 1092 6.04 19.25 34.87
C CYS A 1092 6.44 20.63 34.30
N GLY A 1093 5.46 21.46 33.91
CA GLY A 1093 5.68 22.85 33.52
C GLY A 1093 6.17 23.08 32.09
N PHE A 1094 6.00 22.10 31.17
CA PHE A 1094 6.24 22.29 29.74
C PHE A 1094 4.94 22.68 29.02
N ASN A 1095 4.98 23.77 28.23
CA ASN A 1095 3.84 24.22 27.42
C ASN A 1095 3.65 23.42 26.12
N ASP A 1096 4.65 22.65 25.69
CA ASP A 1096 4.61 21.88 24.45
C ASP A 1096 5.16 20.45 24.70
N PRO A 1097 4.31 19.42 24.60
CA PRO A 1097 4.71 18.01 24.72
C PRO A 1097 5.79 17.56 23.71
N SER A 1098 5.85 18.20 22.54
CA SER A 1098 6.86 17.90 21.50
C SER A 1098 8.24 18.40 21.94
N TYR A 1099 8.29 19.63 22.48
CA TYR A 1099 9.49 20.20 23.05
C TYR A 1099 9.96 19.41 24.29
N PHE A 1100 9.03 18.99 25.15
CA PHE A 1100 9.30 18.06 26.25
C PHE A 1100 9.95 16.77 25.75
N SER A 1101 9.37 16.11 24.74
CA SER A 1101 9.87 14.83 24.23
C SER A 1101 11.28 14.94 23.63
N GLN A 1102 11.58 16.03 22.91
CA GLN A 1102 12.93 16.29 22.39
C GLN A 1102 13.94 16.51 23.52
N ARG A 1103 13.57 17.26 24.56
CA ARG A 1103 14.44 17.52 25.71
C ARG A 1103 14.65 16.29 26.58
N PHE A 1104 13.61 15.49 26.79
CA PHE A 1104 13.67 14.21 27.49
C PHE A 1104 14.63 13.26 26.77
N LYS A 1105 14.51 13.12 25.45
CA LYS A 1105 15.44 12.32 24.63
C LYS A 1105 16.88 12.84 24.66
N HIS A 1106 17.06 14.16 24.63
CA HIS A 1106 18.40 14.74 24.73
C HIS A 1106 19.07 14.47 26.08
N HIS A 1107 18.29 14.45 27.17
CA HIS A 1107 18.80 14.26 28.53
C HIS A 1107 18.99 12.78 28.90
N PHE A 1108 18.02 11.91 28.59
CA PHE A 1108 18.04 10.49 28.95
C PHE A 1108 18.48 9.55 27.80
N GLY A 1109 18.71 10.06 26.59
CA GLY A 1109 19.09 9.28 25.41
C GLY A 1109 17.93 8.54 24.72
N LEU A 1110 16.82 8.30 25.44
CA LEU A 1110 15.61 7.62 24.97
C LEU A 1110 14.42 8.59 24.90
N SER A 1111 13.53 8.40 23.93
CA SER A 1111 12.25 9.15 23.93
C SER A 1111 11.35 8.71 25.10
N PRO A 1112 10.43 9.56 25.60
CA PRO A 1112 9.53 9.18 26.70
C PRO A 1112 8.74 7.88 26.44
N SER A 1113 8.33 7.63 25.20
CA SER A 1113 7.66 6.38 24.80
C SER A 1113 8.59 5.16 24.88
N GLN A 1114 9.80 5.29 24.34
CA GLN A 1114 10.82 4.23 24.42
C GLN A 1114 11.25 3.97 25.87
N PHE A 1115 11.29 5.01 26.71
CA PHE A 1115 11.63 4.87 28.12
C PHE A 1115 10.56 4.07 28.91
N ILE A 1116 9.29 4.13 28.51
CA ILE A 1116 8.23 3.27 29.08
C ILE A 1116 8.37 1.83 28.54
N GLU A 1117 8.58 1.67 27.22
CA GLU A 1117 8.72 0.34 26.58
C GLU A 1117 9.96 -0.46 27.04
N ASP A 1118 11.07 0.22 27.39
CA ASP A 1118 12.32 -0.38 27.87
C ASP A 1118 12.27 -0.74 29.38
N GLN A 1119 11.14 -0.50 30.05
CA GLN A 1119 10.89 -0.89 31.45
C GLN A 1119 9.70 -1.86 31.60
N GLU A 1120 8.86 -2.01 30.56
CA GLU A 1120 7.85 -3.08 30.46
C GLU A 1120 8.42 -4.41 29.90
N ASN A 1121 9.63 -4.37 29.33
CA ASN A 1121 10.47 -5.54 28.99
C ASN A 1121 11.59 -5.72 30.02
#